data_AF-A0A6I6GB22-F1
#
_entry.id   AF-A0A6I6GB22-F1
#
_cell.length_a   1.000
_cell.length_b   1.000
_cell.length_c   1.000
_cell.angle_alpha   90.00
_cell.angle_beta   90.00
_cell.angle_gamma   90.00
#
_symmetry.space_group_name_H-M   'P 1'
#
loop_
_entity.id
_entity.type
_entity.pdbx_description
1 polymer ?
#
loop_
_entity_poly.entity_id
_entity_poly.type
_entity_poly.pdbx_seq_one_letter_code
_entity_poly.pdbx_strand_id
1 'polypeptide(L)'
;MGFANRFWKLMGSTQGRDTSRAQSAVEASHGFDEWASGVADGDFADEAHGLQLFGESPEDLARFLALAREAATRAVGLRPFDVQLQGALRMFAGDVVEMATGEGKTLAGAVAAAGYALQGHTVHVISVNDYLAARDARWMGPMFELLGLTVGHVTESSTREERRRAYACDVTYGSVSEIGFDVLREQLVTDPADLIAPTTDVALVDEADSVLVDEALVPLVLAGSTSGEAPTGEILSAVRKLRPGRHYETDSERRNIFLTDDGAEAIEGELGIGDLYDAEHVGTTLVQVNVALHACFLLRRDVDYIVRDGRVQLINASRGRVAELQRWPDGLQAAVEAKEGVAVSEAGQILDSITVQAFIGRYDRVCGMTGTALAAGAQFREFYSLGVSQIDPNTPCVRFDEADRTYIDNDSKTRAIVEHIAAVHSTGQPVLVGTHDVAESEELAARLADRGVDCVVLNAKNDEEEAAIIAEAGDVGNVTVSTQMAGRGTDIRLGGSDEARRDEVVELGGLHVVGTGRHRTERLDNQLRGRAGRQGDPGSSVFFAAMDDPVVTSALEPDKIPTAHDRISGLLKGNRGRDAVDHAQRVTEGQMLAIHSNTWRYSRLLAEQRSILAERRAALLLTEKAFEELTSHDPDRSAELVEAHGRDAVVQGCRDIMLWHLDRGWARHLETMNDVRESIHLRALGRENPLDEFHRIAIDHFRDLASDAVRESEATFAEIEFTDSGVDLVANAMARPTSTWTYMVHDNPMAAGGNVFSGMMSTFR
;
A
#
# COMPACT_ATOMS: atom_id res chain seq x y z
N MET A 1 20.72 5.48 29.02
CA MET A 1 19.37 5.99 29.40
C MET A 1 19.26 7.51 29.56
N GLY A 2 20.32 8.28 29.86
CA GLY A 2 20.22 9.75 30.05
C GLY A 2 20.25 10.61 28.77
N PHE A 3 20.83 10.12 27.67
CA PHE A 3 20.96 10.87 26.41
C PHE A 3 19.65 10.88 25.59
N ALA A 4 19.00 9.72 25.48
CA ALA A 4 17.68 9.60 24.84
C ALA A 4 16.66 10.55 25.49
N ASN A 5 16.56 10.57 26.83
CA ASN A 5 15.57 11.39 27.53
C ASN A 5 15.79 12.92 27.39
N ARG A 6 17.03 13.37 27.17
CA ARG A 6 17.33 14.79 26.86
C ARG A 6 17.01 15.14 25.41
N PHE A 7 17.29 14.22 24.47
CA PHE A 7 16.92 14.36 23.07
C PHE A 7 15.39 14.40 22.89
N TRP A 8 14.66 13.54 23.61
CA TRP A 8 13.19 13.52 23.65
C TRP A 8 12.58 14.83 24.17
N LYS A 9 13.16 15.41 25.24
CA LYS A 9 12.74 16.73 25.73
C LYS A 9 13.09 17.87 24.76
N LEU A 10 14.23 17.77 24.05
CA LEU A 10 14.62 18.76 23.05
C LEU A 10 13.65 18.75 21.87
N MET A 11 13.34 17.57 21.31
CA MET A 11 12.40 17.42 20.19
C MET A 11 10.97 17.84 20.55
N GLY A 12 10.47 17.46 21.73
CA GLY A 12 9.15 17.94 22.20
C GLY A 12 9.11 19.45 22.45
N SER A 13 10.24 20.06 22.86
CA SER A 13 10.35 21.52 22.99
C SER A 13 10.47 22.25 21.65
N THR A 14 11.03 21.60 20.62
CA THR A 14 11.08 22.12 19.25
C THR A 14 9.69 22.10 18.62
N GLN A 15 8.96 20.99 18.73
CA GLN A 15 7.58 20.88 18.23
C GLN A 15 6.66 21.95 18.84
N GLY A 16 6.69 22.14 20.17
CA GLY A 16 5.87 23.18 20.82
C GLY A 16 6.24 24.61 20.41
N ARG A 17 7.52 24.88 20.11
CA ARG A 17 7.97 26.19 19.59
C ARG A 17 7.51 26.42 18.16
N ASP A 18 7.57 25.39 17.33
CA ASP A 18 7.20 25.53 15.93
C ASP A 18 5.67 25.62 15.73
N THR A 19 4.88 24.96 16.58
CA THR A 19 3.42 25.15 16.65
C THR A 19 3.06 26.58 17.02
N SER A 20 3.73 27.17 18.03
CA SER A 20 3.51 28.57 18.41
C SER A 20 3.88 29.54 17.29
N ARG A 21 4.97 29.28 16.56
CA ARG A 21 5.36 30.08 15.40
C ARG A 21 4.32 30.01 14.27
N ALA A 22 3.79 28.80 13.99
CA ALA A 22 2.74 28.62 13.01
C ALA A 22 1.47 29.40 13.39
N GLN A 23 1.05 29.33 14.66
CA GLN A 23 -0.09 30.08 15.17
C GLN A 23 0.10 31.59 15.04
N SER A 24 1.28 32.12 15.41
CA SER A 24 1.58 33.55 15.23
C SER A 24 1.57 33.99 13.77
N ALA A 25 2.00 33.14 12.84
CA ALA A 25 1.94 33.44 11.40
C ALA A 25 0.48 33.47 10.88
N VAL A 26 -0.36 32.54 11.34
CA VAL A 26 -1.80 32.55 11.03
C VAL A 26 -2.48 33.78 11.61
N GLU A 27 -2.19 34.16 12.86
CA GLU A 27 -2.71 35.39 13.46
C GLU A 27 -2.28 36.64 12.67
N ALA A 28 -1.02 36.70 12.23
CA ALA A 28 -0.52 37.80 11.41
C ALA A 28 -1.20 37.87 10.03
N SER A 29 -1.61 36.73 9.46
CA SER A 29 -2.28 36.69 8.15
C SER A 29 -3.57 37.50 8.10
N HIS A 30 -4.30 37.62 9.21
CA HIS A 30 -5.53 38.42 9.26
C HIS A 30 -5.30 39.89 8.93
N GLY A 31 -4.11 40.43 9.22
CA GLY A 31 -3.74 41.79 8.85
C GLY A 31 -3.66 42.01 7.33
N PHE A 32 -3.61 40.93 6.55
CA PHE A 32 -3.51 40.95 5.10
C PHE A 32 -4.79 40.46 4.40
N ASP A 33 -5.84 40.07 5.14
CA ASP A 33 -7.12 39.60 4.56
C ASP A 33 -7.75 40.69 3.66
N GLU A 34 -7.74 41.96 4.08
CA GLU A 34 -8.27 43.08 3.27
C GLU A 34 -7.43 43.32 2.01
N TRP A 35 -6.10 43.23 2.12
CA TRP A 35 -5.20 43.33 0.97
C TRP A 35 -5.48 42.22 -0.04
N ALA A 36 -5.51 40.95 0.42
CA ALA A 36 -5.76 39.80 -0.44
C ALA A 36 -7.13 39.90 -1.14
N SER A 37 -8.17 40.34 -0.42
CA SER A 37 -9.51 40.57 -0.99
C SER A 37 -9.52 41.66 -2.08
N GLY A 38 -8.59 42.61 -2.04
CA GLY A 38 -8.44 43.68 -3.01
C GLY A 38 -7.63 43.31 -4.25
N VAL A 39 -6.90 42.19 -4.25
CA VAL A 39 -6.13 41.71 -5.41
C VAL A 39 -7.11 41.27 -6.50
N ALA A 40 -6.88 41.71 -7.75
CA ALA A 40 -7.68 41.26 -8.89
C ALA A 40 -7.22 39.87 -9.35
N ASP A 41 -8.11 39.04 -9.86
CA ASP A 41 -7.80 37.64 -10.24
C ASP A 41 -6.61 37.52 -11.20
N GLY A 42 -6.43 38.49 -12.11
CA GLY A 42 -5.30 38.53 -13.05
C GLY A 42 -3.94 38.83 -12.40
N ASP A 43 -3.93 39.40 -11.20
CA ASP A 43 -2.72 39.79 -10.46
C ASP A 43 -2.34 38.76 -9.37
N PHE A 44 -3.19 37.74 -9.10
CA PHE A 44 -2.95 36.75 -8.05
C PHE A 44 -1.64 35.98 -8.25
N ALA A 45 -1.38 35.52 -9.47
CA ALA A 45 -0.17 34.78 -9.79
C ALA A 45 1.08 35.63 -9.54
N ASP A 46 1.09 36.88 -10.03
CA ASP A 46 2.23 37.78 -9.86
C ASP A 46 2.52 38.07 -8.38
N GLU A 47 1.48 38.31 -7.58
CA GLU A 47 1.63 38.50 -6.13
C GLU A 47 2.10 37.22 -5.43
N ALA A 48 1.57 36.04 -5.79
CA ALA A 48 1.94 34.76 -5.19
C ALA A 48 3.41 34.39 -5.46
N HIS A 49 3.85 34.50 -6.71
CA HIS A 49 5.22 34.18 -7.13
C HIS A 49 6.25 35.19 -6.60
N GLY A 50 5.82 36.39 -6.19
CA GLY A 50 6.69 37.39 -5.56
C GLY A 50 7.09 37.09 -4.11
N LEU A 51 6.45 36.11 -3.45
CA LEU A 51 6.63 35.83 -2.03
C LEU A 51 7.80 34.86 -1.75
N GLN A 52 8.49 35.07 -0.63
CA GLN A 52 9.57 34.21 -0.16
C GLN A 52 9.14 33.39 1.07
N LEU A 53 8.85 32.10 0.87
CA LEU A 53 8.20 31.26 1.89
C LEU A 53 9.18 30.40 2.72
N PHE A 54 10.29 29.94 2.12
CA PHE A 54 11.34 29.19 2.85
C PHE A 54 12.31 30.06 3.65
N GLY A 55 12.14 31.40 3.59
CA GLY A 55 12.99 32.36 4.28
C GLY A 55 12.54 32.70 5.70
N GLU A 56 13.25 33.64 6.34
CA GLU A 56 12.86 34.17 7.65
C GLU A 56 11.82 35.29 7.57
N SER A 57 11.26 35.61 6.40
CA SER A 57 10.26 36.68 6.21
C SER A 57 8.90 36.25 6.79
N PRO A 58 8.53 36.68 8.02
CA PRO A 58 7.26 36.28 8.61
C PRO A 58 6.09 37.01 7.93
N GLU A 59 6.38 38.16 7.32
CA GLU A 59 5.43 38.97 6.57
C GLU A 59 5.01 38.28 5.27
N ASP A 60 5.95 37.80 4.47
CA ASP A 60 5.61 37.10 3.21
C ASP A 60 4.85 35.80 3.46
N LEU A 61 5.19 35.10 4.54
CA LEU A 61 4.44 33.92 4.96
C LEU A 61 3.00 34.29 5.35
N ALA A 62 2.80 35.36 6.12
CA ALA A 62 1.46 35.84 6.50
C ALA A 62 0.65 36.30 5.26
N ARG A 63 1.30 37.00 4.32
CA ARG A 63 0.70 37.40 3.03
C ARG A 63 0.30 36.19 2.20
N PHE A 64 1.15 35.17 2.12
CA PHE A 64 0.84 33.91 1.44
C PHE A 64 -0.40 33.23 2.03
N LEU A 65 -0.49 33.13 3.36
CA LEU A 65 -1.64 32.51 4.02
C LEU A 65 -2.94 33.26 3.71
N ALA A 66 -2.91 34.60 3.73
CA ALA A 66 -4.05 35.43 3.35
C ALA A 66 -4.43 35.24 1.87
N LEU A 67 -3.43 35.20 0.98
CA LEU A 67 -3.64 35.01 -0.47
C LEU A 67 -4.18 33.62 -0.79
N ALA A 68 -3.64 32.57 -0.16
CA ALA A 68 -4.11 31.19 -0.31
C ALA A 68 -5.53 31.02 0.23
N ARG A 69 -5.84 31.66 1.37
CA ARG A 69 -7.19 31.70 1.95
C ARG A 69 -8.19 32.37 1.00
N GLU A 70 -7.82 33.50 0.41
CA GLU A 70 -8.65 34.21 -0.55
C GLU A 70 -8.81 33.42 -1.86
N ALA A 71 -7.73 32.83 -2.37
CA ALA A 71 -7.75 32.00 -3.57
C ALA A 71 -8.71 30.81 -3.43
N ALA A 72 -8.62 30.08 -2.30
CA ALA A 72 -9.55 29.00 -1.98
C ALA A 72 -11.00 29.51 -1.87
N THR A 73 -11.21 30.66 -1.25
CA THR A 73 -12.55 31.25 -1.09
C THR A 73 -13.19 31.57 -2.45
N ARG A 74 -12.43 32.17 -3.37
CA ARG A 74 -12.92 32.54 -4.71
C ARG A 74 -13.09 31.34 -5.62
N ALA A 75 -12.09 30.47 -5.68
CA ALA A 75 -11.99 29.44 -6.70
C ALA A 75 -12.69 28.14 -6.30
N VAL A 76 -12.65 27.79 -5.00
CA VAL A 76 -13.24 26.55 -4.45
C VAL A 76 -14.56 26.82 -3.71
N GLY A 77 -14.80 28.07 -3.28
CA GLY A 77 -15.99 28.45 -2.50
C GLY A 77 -15.86 28.12 -1.01
N LEU A 78 -14.67 27.74 -0.54
CA LEU A 78 -14.40 27.39 0.85
C LEU A 78 -13.35 28.35 1.41
N ARG A 79 -13.67 29.03 2.51
CA ARG A 79 -12.70 29.87 3.22
C ARG A 79 -11.93 29.03 4.24
N PRO A 80 -10.61 28.85 4.09
CA PRO A 80 -9.83 28.09 5.06
C PRO A 80 -9.96 28.63 6.49
N PHE A 81 -10.15 27.72 7.44
CA PHE A 81 -10.05 27.99 8.87
C PHE A 81 -8.59 28.15 9.31
N ASP A 82 -8.39 28.79 10.45
CA ASP A 82 -7.06 29.05 11.00
C ASP A 82 -6.30 27.75 11.30
N VAL A 83 -7.03 26.73 11.76
CA VAL A 83 -6.48 25.39 12.01
C VAL A 83 -6.01 24.71 10.72
N GLN A 84 -6.67 24.95 9.58
CA GLN A 84 -6.25 24.40 8.28
C GLN A 84 -4.97 25.08 7.78
N LEU A 85 -4.88 26.40 7.94
CA LEU A 85 -3.67 27.15 7.62
C LEU A 85 -2.50 26.75 8.54
N GLN A 86 -2.77 26.53 9.83
CA GLN A 86 -1.78 26.02 10.76
C GLN A 86 -1.28 24.63 10.33
N GLY A 87 -2.20 23.72 9.97
CA GLY A 87 -1.87 22.41 9.40
C GLY A 87 -0.99 22.52 8.15
N ALA A 88 -1.35 23.41 7.22
CA ALA A 88 -0.56 23.66 6.01
C ALA A 88 0.87 24.11 6.32
N LEU A 89 1.05 25.03 7.28
CA LEU A 89 2.39 25.47 7.72
C LEU A 89 3.21 24.36 8.38
N ARG A 90 2.58 23.47 9.15
CA ARG A 90 3.27 22.32 9.75
C ARG A 90 3.69 21.31 8.69
N MET A 91 2.85 21.04 7.68
CA MET A 91 3.24 20.22 6.52
C MET A 91 4.37 20.87 5.72
N PHE A 92 4.33 22.19 5.52
CA PHE A 92 5.41 22.94 4.87
C PHE A 92 6.75 22.85 5.64
N ALA A 93 6.69 22.63 6.95
CA ALA A 93 7.85 22.38 7.80
C ALA A 93 8.33 20.91 7.81
N GLY A 94 7.69 20.01 7.06
CA GLY A 94 8.06 18.59 6.96
C GLY A 94 7.45 17.68 8.03
N ASP A 95 6.39 18.11 8.73
CA ASP A 95 5.69 17.26 9.70
C ASP A 95 4.53 16.47 9.05
N VAL A 96 4.19 15.35 9.69
CA VAL A 96 2.87 14.72 9.53
C VAL A 96 1.89 15.40 10.48
N VAL A 97 0.82 15.97 9.96
CA VAL A 97 -0.20 16.63 10.78
C VAL A 97 -1.31 15.68 11.17
N GLU A 98 -1.71 15.72 12.44
CA GLU A 98 -2.95 15.11 12.90
C GLU A 98 -4.08 16.13 12.80
N MET A 99 -5.01 15.91 11.87
CA MET A 99 -6.22 16.70 11.71
C MET A 99 -7.40 15.74 11.63
N ALA A 100 -8.40 15.93 12.51
CA ALA A 100 -9.56 15.05 12.56
C ALA A 100 -10.32 15.02 11.21
N THR A 101 -11.04 13.92 10.96
CA THR A 101 -11.84 13.81 9.74
C THR A 101 -12.95 14.87 9.74
N GLY A 102 -13.14 15.56 8.61
CA GLY A 102 -14.06 16.71 8.53
C GLY A 102 -13.41 18.07 8.83
N GLU A 103 -12.13 18.13 9.23
CA GLU A 103 -11.40 19.40 9.40
C GLU A 103 -10.86 19.98 8.09
N GLY A 104 -11.14 19.35 6.94
CA GLY A 104 -10.70 19.83 5.61
C GLY A 104 -9.23 19.57 5.30
N LYS A 105 -8.76 18.34 5.55
CA LYS A 105 -7.40 17.85 5.22
C LYS A 105 -7.00 18.17 3.77
N THR A 106 -7.85 17.82 2.80
CA THR A 106 -7.60 18.09 1.37
C THR A 106 -7.25 19.55 1.09
N LEU A 107 -8.00 20.49 1.67
CA LEU A 107 -7.75 21.93 1.48
C LEU A 107 -6.46 22.38 2.18
N ALA A 108 -6.19 21.90 3.39
CA ALA A 108 -4.93 22.19 4.09
C ALA A 108 -3.71 21.64 3.31
N GLY A 109 -3.83 20.44 2.74
CA GLY A 109 -2.81 19.84 1.88
C GLY A 109 -2.58 20.62 0.60
N ALA A 110 -3.65 21.10 -0.04
CA ALA A 110 -3.55 21.94 -1.24
C ALA A 110 -2.84 23.27 -0.97
N VAL A 111 -3.12 23.92 0.16
CA VAL A 111 -2.40 25.13 0.60
C VAL A 111 -0.90 24.81 0.80
N ALA A 112 -0.57 23.70 1.45
CA ALA A 112 0.83 23.30 1.64
C ALA A 112 1.53 23.00 0.30
N ALA A 113 0.88 22.25 -0.60
CA ALA A 113 1.39 21.96 -1.93
C ALA A 113 1.64 23.22 -2.76
N ALA A 114 0.71 24.19 -2.72
CA ALA A 114 0.88 25.48 -3.38
C ALA A 114 2.09 26.25 -2.81
N GLY A 115 2.29 26.22 -1.49
CA GLY A 115 3.46 26.82 -0.85
C GLY A 115 4.78 26.22 -1.34
N TYR A 116 4.87 24.89 -1.48
CA TYR A 116 6.05 24.24 -2.05
C TYR A 116 6.25 24.63 -3.52
N ALA A 117 5.20 24.54 -4.33
CA ALA A 117 5.25 24.81 -5.76
C ALA A 117 5.64 26.27 -6.08
N LEU A 118 5.12 27.25 -5.34
CA LEU A 118 5.50 28.66 -5.48
C LEU A 118 6.98 28.95 -5.20
N GLN A 119 7.68 28.02 -4.56
CA GLN A 119 9.11 28.12 -4.28
C GLN A 119 9.96 27.28 -5.24
N GLY A 120 9.36 26.79 -6.33
CA GLY A 120 10.03 26.06 -7.40
C GLY A 120 10.21 24.57 -7.14
N HIS A 121 9.49 24.01 -6.15
CA HIS A 121 9.48 22.56 -5.92
C HIS A 121 8.44 21.87 -6.80
N THR A 122 8.74 20.64 -7.19
CA THR A 122 7.77 19.72 -7.81
C THR A 122 7.10 18.87 -6.75
N VAL A 123 5.76 18.90 -6.68
CA VAL A 123 5.01 18.31 -5.57
C VAL A 123 4.18 17.12 -6.04
N HIS A 124 4.41 15.96 -5.44
CA HIS A 124 3.53 14.80 -5.56
C HIS A 124 2.59 14.75 -4.35
N VAL A 125 1.29 14.95 -4.57
CA VAL A 125 0.25 14.73 -3.57
C VAL A 125 -0.21 13.27 -3.68
N ILE A 126 0.22 12.47 -2.71
CA ILE A 126 0.06 11.01 -2.73
C ILE A 126 -1.21 10.63 -1.98
N SER A 127 -2.14 10.00 -2.67
CA SER A 127 -3.38 9.46 -2.09
C SER A 127 -3.32 7.94 -1.93
N VAL A 128 -4.36 7.39 -1.31
CA VAL A 128 -4.53 5.94 -1.09
C VAL A 128 -5.09 5.24 -2.34
N ASN A 129 -5.88 5.95 -3.16
CA ASN A 129 -6.46 5.41 -4.39
C ASN A 129 -6.60 6.48 -5.48
N ASP A 130 -6.82 6.01 -6.70
CA ASP A 130 -6.88 6.83 -7.91
C ASP A 130 -8.10 7.75 -7.95
N TYR A 131 -9.24 7.28 -7.40
CA TYR A 131 -10.46 8.09 -7.31
C TYR A 131 -10.22 9.37 -6.52
N LEU A 132 -9.63 9.27 -5.33
CA LEU A 132 -9.31 10.42 -4.48
C LEU A 132 -8.29 11.35 -5.15
N ALA A 133 -7.26 10.81 -5.80
CA ALA A 133 -6.28 11.61 -6.54
C ALA A 133 -6.95 12.44 -7.65
N ALA A 134 -7.76 11.80 -8.50
CA ALA A 134 -8.44 12.47 -9.61
C ALA A 134 -9.53 13.44 -9.12
N ARG A 135 -10.23 13.12 -8.04
CA ARG A 135 -11.22 14.01 -7.41
C ARG A 135 -10.53 15.26 -6.86
N ASP A 136 -9.48 15.10 -6.07
CA ASP A 136 -8.85 16.20 -5.35
C ASP A 136 -8.07 17.12 -6.29
N ALA A 137 -7.43 16.58 -7.33
CA ALA A 137 -6.82 17.38 -8.40
C ALA A 137 -7.84 18.28 -9.10
N ARG A 138 -9.03 17.75 -9.42
CA ARG A 138 -10.11 18.53 -10.06
C ARG A 138 -10.74 19.53 -9.10
N TRP A 139 -10.89 19.16 -7.84
CA TRP A 139 -11.52 20.01 -6.84
C TRP A 139 -10.63 21.18 -6.42
N MET A 140 -9.32 20.95 -6.21
CA MET A 140 -8.36 21.97 -5.81
C MET A 140 -7.72 22.70 -7.01
N GLY A 141 -7.84 22.16 -8.22
CA GLY A 141 -7.27 22.74 -9.44
C GLY A 141 -7.55 24.23 -9.66
N PRO A 142 -8.80 24.71 -9.51
CA PRO A 142 -9.10 26.14 -9.65
C PRO A 142 -8.29 27.04 -8.71
N MET A 143 -7.95 26.56 -7.49
CA MET A 143 -7.11 27.31 -6.55
C MET A 143 -5.67 27.39 -7.04
N PHE A 144 -5.11 26.27 -7.54
CA PHE A 144 -3.76 26.25 -8.10
C PHE A 144 -3.67 27.17 -9.33
N GLU A 145 -4.65 27.09 -10.25
CA GLU A 145 -4.71 27.91 -11.46
C GLU A 145 -4.76 29.41 -11.13
N LEU A 146 -5.57 29.82 -10.12
CA LEU A 146 -5.64 31.20 -9.68
C LEU A 146 -4.31 31.71 -9.11
N LEU A 147 -3.54 30.83 -8.45
CA LEU A 147 -2.19 31.12 -7.95
C LEU A 147 -1.10 31.05 -9.04
N GLY A 148 -1.45 30.75 -10.30
CA GLY A 148 -0.50 30.63 -11.41
C GLY A 148 0.20 29.28 -11.50
N LEU A 149 -0.25 28.27 -10.76
CA LEU A 149 0.32 26.93 -10.72
C LEU A 149 -0.43 25.95 -11.63
N THR A 150 0.29 24.97 -12.15
CA THR A 150 -0.27 23.87 -12.94
C THR A 150 -0.51 22.63 -12.08
N VAL A 151 -1.61 21.92 -12.35
CA VAL A 151 -1.95 20.68 -11.65
C VAL A 151 -2.25 19.54 -12.63
N GLY A 152 -1.73 18.36 -12.34
CA GLY A 152 -1.96 17.12 -13.06
C GLY A 152 -2.44 16.01 -12.13
N HIS A 153 -2.98 14.93 -12.70
CA HIS A 153 -3.21 13.70 -11.95
C HIS A 153 -2.91 12.46 -12.79
N VAL A 154 -2.57 11.38 -12.10
CA VAL A 154 -2.24 10.09 -12.69
C VAL A 154 -3.17 9.02 -12.12
N THR A 155 -3.71 8.17 -12.99
CA THR A 155 -4.53 7.01 -12.66
C THR A 155 -4.04 5.79 -13.43
N GLU A 156 -4.48 4.59 -13.06
CA GLU A 156 -4.22 3.36 -13.79
C GLU A 156 -4.53 3.48 -15.29
N SER A 157 -5.64 4.13 -15.64
CA SER A 157 -6.09 4.32 -17.02
C SER A 157 -5.28 5.34 -17.82
N SER A 158 -4.43 6.13 -17.16
CA SER A 158 -3.65 7.19 -17.80
C SER A 158 -2.61 6.62 -18.76
N THR A 159 -2.64 7.09 -19.99
CA THR A 159 -1.65 6.78 -21.04
C THR A 159 -0.28 7.36 -20.70
N ARG A 160 0.77 6.89 -21.39
CA ARG A 160 2.14 7.40 -21.22
C ARG A 160 2.23 8.92 -21.46
N GLU A 161 1.54 9.43 -22.47
CA GLU A 161 1.53 10.87 -22.79
C GLU A 161 0.79 11.70 -21.73
N GLU A 162 -0.30 11.17 -21.17
CA GLU A 162 -1.01 11.82 -20.05
C GLU A 162 -0.14 11.86 -18.80
N ARG A 163 0.57 10.76 -18.48
CA ARG A 163 1.52 10.70 -17.35
C ARG A 163 2.63 11.75 -17.49
N ARG A 164 3.24 11.87 -18.68
CA ARG A 164 4.24 12.93 -18.95
C ARG A 164 3.71 14.33 -18.70
N ARG A 165 2.51 14.62 -19.21
CA ARG A 165 1.89 15.93 -19.01
C ARG A 165 1.59 16.18 -17.53
N ALA A 166 1.13 15.17 -16.81
CA ALA A 166 0.86 15.28 -15.38
C ALA A 166 2.14 15.54 -14.59
N TYR A 167 3.20 14.75 -14.78
CA TYR A 167 4.49 14.94 -14.08
C TYR A 167 5.24 16.22 -14.47
N ALA A 168 4.88 16.85 -15.58
CA ALA A 168 5.40 18.17 -15.96
C ALA A 168 4.69 19.33 -15.23
N CYS A 169 3.61 19.06 -14.49
CA CYS A 169 2.92 20.07 -13.69
C CYS A 169 3.66 20.35 -12.38
N ASP A 170 3.44 21.55 -11.81
CA ASP A 170 4.00 21.94 -10.52
C ASP A 170 3.50 21.04 -9.38
N VAL A 171 2.22 20.63 -9.46
CA VAL A 171 1.57 19.70 -8.53
C VAL A 171 0.98 18.51 -9.28
N THR A 172 1.34 17.29 -8.88
CA THR A 172 0.80 16.04 -9.43
C THR A 172 0.09 15.23 -8.35
N TYR A 173 -1.17 14.89 -8.56
CA TYR A 173 -1.90 13.96 -7.70
C TYR A 173 -1.81 12.53 -8.24
N GLY A 174 -1.62 11.55 -7.36
CA GLY A 174 -1.65 10.14 -7.76
C GLY A 174 -1.69 9.22 -6.55
N SER A 175 -2.15 7.99 -6.76
CA SER A 175 -2.03 6.99 -5.69
C SER A 175 -0.57 6.58 -5.49
N VAL A 176 -0.24 6.13 -4.28
CA VAL A 176 1.11 5.61 -3.98
C VAL A 176 1.53 4.49 -4.94
N SER A 177 0.56 3.67 -5.33
CA SER A 177 0.73 2.56 -6.26
C SER A 177 1.10 3.04 -7.65
N GLU A 178 0.34 3.98 -8.22
CA GLU A 178 0.56 4.42 -9.60
C GLU A 178 1.90 5.14 -9.78
N ILE A 179 2.25 6.04 -8.85
CA ILE A 179 3.54 6.74 -8.92
C ILE A 179 4.70 5.75 -8.70
N GLY A 180 4.55 4.81 -7.77
CA GLY A 180 5.55 3.78 -7.54
C GLY A 180 5.69 2.81 -8.72
N PHE A 181 4.60 2.44 -9.39
CA PHE A 181 4.65 1.63 -10.61
C PHE A 181 5.27 2.37 -11.78
N ASP A 182 5.05 3.68 -11.92
CA ASP A 182 5.72 4.48 -12.93
C ASP A 182 7.24 4.48 -12.73
N VAL A 183 7.70 4.60 -11.49
CA VAL A 183 9.10 4.44 -11.12
C VAL A 183 9.69 3.08 -11.50
N LEU A 184 8.90 2.00 -11.41
CA LEU A 184 9.32 0.66 -11.84
C LEU A 184 9.32 0.55 -13.37
N ARG A 185 8.27 1.07 -14.05
CA ARG A 185 8.14 1.05 -15.52
C ARG A 185 9.27 1.82 -16.20
N GLU A 186 9.80 2.86 -15.57
CA GLU A 186 10.99 3.57 -16.08
C GLU A 186 12.22 2.66 -16.18
N GLN A 187 12.32 1.61 -15.35
CA GLN A 187 13.41 0.63 -15.43
C GLN A 187 13.27 -0.31 -16.64
N LEU A 188 12.23 -0.19 -17.45
CA LEU A 188 12.08 -0.93 -18.70
C LEU A 188 12.38 -0.08 -19.94
N VAL A 189 12.54 1.24 -19.79
CA VAL A 189 12.72 2.18 -20.90
C VAL A 189 14.11 2.04 -21.51
N THR A 190 14.19 1.86 -22.83
CA THR A 190 15.44 1.71 -23.60
C THR A 190 15.78 2.93 -24.45
N ASP A 191 14.80 3.80 -24.71
CA ASP A 191 14.96 5.07 -25.40
C ASP A 191 14.71 6.24 -24.42
N PRO A 192 15.62 7.21 -24.26
CA PRO A 192 15.38 8.40 -23.45
C PRO A 192 14.07 9.15 -23.79
N ALA A 193 13.64 9.14 -25.06
CA ALA A 193 12.38 9.74 -25.49
C ALA A 193 11.14 9.04 -24.92
N ASP A 194 11.31 7.83 -24.36
CA ASP A 194 10.29 7.00 -23.76
C ASP A 194 10.12 7.18 -22.24
N LEU A 195 10.98 7.98 -21.60
CA LEU A 195 10.88 8.32 -20.18
C LEU A 195 9.63 9.14 -19.87
N ILE A 196 9.07 8.99 -18.67
CA ILE A 196 7.94 9.78 -18.16
C ILE A 196 8.33 10.70 -17.01
N ALA A 197 9.45 10.39 -16.36
CA ALA A 197 10.24 11.17 -15.41
C ALA A 197 9.50 11.73 -14.19
N PRO A 198 8.91 10.88 -13.31
CA PRO A 198 8.46 11.33 -12.00
C PRO A 198 9.65 11.81 -11.17
N THR A 199 9.66 13.10 -10.80
CA THR A 199 10.68 13.67 -9.91
C THR A 199 10.34 13.40 -8.45
N THR A 200 11.33 12.96 -7.66
CA THR A 200 11.15 12.68 -6.22
C THR A 200 11.64 13.86 -5.37
N ASP A 201 11.01 15.03 -5.52
CA ASP A 201 11.34 16.25 -4.76
C ASP A 201 10.50 16.34 -3.47
N VAL A 202 9.19 16.63 -3.58
CA VAL A 202 8.28 16.71 -2.43
C VAL A 202 7.17 15.67 -2.52
N ALA A 203 7.05 14.84 -1.48
CA ALA A 203 5.89 13.98 -1.26
C ALA A 203 5.01 14.54 -0.14
N LEU A 204 3.79 14.96 -0.48
CA LEU A 204 2.74 15.27 0.49
C LEU A 204 1.77 14.09 0.54
N VAL A 205 1.84 13.31 1.61
CA VAL A 205 1.08 12.06 1.73
C VAL A 205 -0.25 12.33 2.45
N ASP A 206 -1.36 12.23 1.74
CA ASP A 206 -2.68 12.18 2.36
C ASP A 206 -2.91 10.81 3.01
N GLU A 207 -3.64 10.79 4.12
CA GLU A 207 -3.89 9.59 4.90
C GLU A 207 -2.58 8.83 5.21
N ALA A 208 -1.57 9.59 5.66
CA ALA A 208 -0.18 9.18 5.83
C ALA A 208 0.01 7.94 6.71
N ASP A 209 -0.90 7.69 7.66
CA ASP A 209 -0.87 6.48 8.47
C ASP A 209 -1.10 5.22 7.64
N SER A 210 -2.02 5.23 6.68
CA SER A 210 -2.19 4.01 5.87
C SER A 210 -1.10 3.84 4.84
N VAL A 211 -0.65 4.91 4.19
CA VAL A 211 0.40 4.77 3.17
C VAL A 211 1.75 4.41 3.83
N LEU A 212 2.12 5.10 4.91
CA LEU A 212 3.45 4.97 5.51
C LEU A 212 3.52 3.98 6.67
N VAL A 213 2.38 3.45 7.14
CA VAL A 213 2.34 2.39 8.16
C VAL A 213 1.68 1.12 7.62
N ASP A 214 0.43 1.19 7.20
CA ASP A 214 -0.32 -0.02 6.79
C ASP A 214 0.23 -0.64 5.50
N GLU A 215 0.51 0.19 4.49
CA GLU A 215 0.97 -0.21 3.17
C GLU A 215 2.50 -0.18 3.04
N ALA A 216 3.21 0.31 4.06
CA ALA A 216 4.66 0.53 4.05
C ALA A 216 5.48 -0.66 3.54
N LEU A 217 5.07 -1.87 3.95
CA LEU A 217 5.75 -3.12 3.61
C LEU A 217 5.22 -3.81 2.37
N VAL A 218 4.12 -3.31 1.79
CA VAL A 218 3.55 -3.87 0.57
C VAL A 218 4.56 -3.62 -0.56
N PRO A 219 5.08 -4.68 -1.20
CA PRO A 219 5.94 -4.52 -2.36
C PRO A 219 5.08 -4.18 -3.58
N LEU A 220 5.50 -3.14 -4.29
CA LEU A 220 5.11 -2.86 -5.66
C LEU A 220 5.97 -3.75 -6.55
N VAL A 221 5.35 -4.67 -7.27
CA VAL A 221 6.06 -5.64 -8.11
C VAL A 221 5.74 -5.39 -9.57
N LEU A 222 6.79 -5.31 -10.38
CA LEU A 222 6.72 -5.31 -11.83
C LEU A 222 7.13 -6.68 -12.33
N ALA A 223 6.20 -7.38 -12.97
CA ALA A 223 6.45 -8.69 -13.55
C ALA A 223 6.32 -8.65 -15.06
N GLY A 224 7.05 -9.54 -15.73
CA GLY A 224 6.98 -9.75 -17.17
C GLY A 224 6.68 -11.21 -17.48
N SER A 225 6.02 -11.45 -18.61
CA SER A 225 5.82 -12.81 -19.05
C SER A 225 7.13 -13.43 -19.54
N THR A 226 7.46 -14.59 -18.97
CA THR A 226 8.47 -15.49 -19.48
C THR A 226 7.78 -16.80 -19.86
N SER A 227 8.28 -17.44 -20.92
CA SER A 227 7.87 -18.80 -21.28
C SER A 227 8.40 -19.79 -20.24
N GLY A 228 7.83 -19.77 -19.03
CA GLY A 228 8.14 -20.75 -17.99
C GLY A 228 7.51 -22.11 -18.33
N GLU A 229 8.21 -23.18 -17.96
CA GLU A 229 7.68 -24.54 -18.07
C GLU A 229 6.66 -24.80 -16.96
N ALA A 230 5.38 -24.66 -17.28
CA ALA A 230 4.29 -25.10 -16.41
C ALA A 230 4.41 -26.60 -16.09
N PRO A 231 3.85 -27.10 -14.96
CA PRO A 231 3.81 -28.54 -14.70
C PRO A 231 3.20 -29.24 -15.90
N THR A 232 3.90 -30.24 -16.43
CA THR A 232 3.42 -30.97 -17.60
C THR A 232 2.05 -31.59 -17.30
N GLY A 233 1.23 -31.76 -18.35
CA GLY A 233 -0.08 -32.41 -18.20
C GLY A 233 0.02 -33.80 -17.57
N GLU A 234 1.17 -34.45 -17.69
CA GLU A 234 1.50 -35.74 -17.06
C GLU A 234 1.60 -35.62 -15.53
N ILE A 235 2.35 -34.64 -15.00
CA ILE A 235 2.50 -34.41 -13.56
C ILE A 235 1.14 -34.06 -12.91
N LEU A 236 0.38 -33.16 -13.51
CA LEU A 236 -0.97 -32.81 -13.01
C LEU A 236 -1.92 -34.02 -13.00
N SER A 237 -1.82 -34.88 -14.02
CA SER A 237 -2.62 -36.11 -14.09
C SER A 237 -2.22 -37.13 -13.02
N ALA A 238 -0.92 -37.26 -12.74
CA ALA A 238 -0.40 -38.12 -11.69
C ALA A 238 -0.86 -37.63 -10.30
N VAL A 239 -0.70 -36.34 -10.01
CA VAL A 239 -1.08 -35.73 -8.73
C VAL A 239 -2.58 -35.85 -8.45
N ARG A 240 -3.45 -35.69 -9.46
CA ARG A 240 -4.91 -35.84 -9.30
C ARG A 240 -5.36 -37.23 -8.86
N LYS A 241 -4.54 -38.27 -9.05
CA LYS A 241 -4.86 -39.65 -8.63
C LYS A 241 -4.57 -39.90 -7.14
N LEU A 242 -3.84 -38.99 -6.49
CA LEU A 242 -3.43 -39.14 -5.10
C LEU A 242 -4.63 -39.02 -4.16
N ARG A 243 -4.50 -39.60 -2.95
CA ARG A 243 -5.58 -39.73 -1.97
C ARG A 243 -5.15 -39.15 -0.62
N PRO A 244 -5.99 -38.31 0.02
CA PRO A 244 -5.68 -37.71 1.31
C PRO A 244 -5.53 -38.79 2.39
N GLY A 245 -4.56 -38.61 3.28
CA GLY A 245 -4.28 -39.53 4.40
C GLY A 245 -3.63 -40.86 4.00
N ARG A 246 -3.30 -41.04 2.72
CA ARG A 246 -2.47 -42.15 2.23
C ARG A 246 -1.27 -41.65 1.44
N HIS A 247 -1.52 -40.83 0.42
CA HIS A 247 -0.49 -40.36 -0.51
C HIS A 247 0.00 -38.93 -0.19
N TYR A 248 -0.79 -38.17 0.57
CA TYR A 248 -0.40 -36.83 1.01
C TYR A 248 -1.10 -36.46 2.31
N GLU A 249 -0.51 -35.53 3.05
CA GLU A 249 -1.02 -34.95 4.29
C GLU A 249 -1.00 -33.42 4.23
N THR A 250 -1.88 -32.79 5.00
CA THR A 250 -1.92 -31.32 5.14
C THR A 250 -1.72 -30.94 6.60
N ASP A 251 -1.14 -29.77 6.86
CA ASP A 251 -1.08 -29.24 8.23
C ASP A 251 -2.48 -28.91 8.80
N SER A 252 -2.54 -28.60 10.10
CA SER A 252 -3.79 -28.31 10.82
C SER A 252 -4.52 -27.06 10.32
N GLU A 253 -3.80 -26.13 9.69
CA GLU A 253 -4.34 -24.89 9.13
C GLU A 253 -4.62 -25.01 7.61
N ARG A 254 -4.33 -26.17 7.01
CA ARG A 254 -4.37 -26.43 5.56
C ARG A 254 -3.59 -25.40 4.73
N ARG A 255 -2.46 -24.94 5.25
CA ARG A 255 -1.57 -24.00 4.53
C ARG A 255 -0.51 -24.72 3.72
N ASN A 256 -0.03 -25.85 4.24
CA ASN A 256 0.97 -26.68 3.57
C ASN A 256 0.43 -28.08 3.29
N ILE A 257 0.94 -28.67 2.21
CA ILE A 257 0.67 -30.03 1.78
C ILE A 257 2.00 -30.75 1.54
N PHE A 258 2.08 -31.99 2.00
CA PHE A 258 3.29 -32.81 1.91
C PHE A 258 2.95 -34.18 1.32
N LEU A 259 3.83 -34.71 0.48
CA LEU A 259 3.77 -36.12 0.07
C LEU A 259 4.14 -37.03 1.24
N THR A 260 3.48 -38.17 1.31
CA THR A 260 3.94 -39.31 2.10
C THR A 260 4.88 -40.17 1.24
N ASP A 261 5.61 -41.11 1.85
CA ASP A 261 6.44 -42.07 1.12
C ASP A 261 5.63 -42.85 0.06
N ASP A 262 4.44 -43.34 0.44
CA ASP A 262 3.46 -43.97 -0.47
C ASP A 262 3.04 -43.06 -1.63
N GLY A 263 3.02 -41.74 -1.42
CA GLY A 263 2.70 -40.74 -2.43
C GLY A 263 3.84 -40.46 -3.39
N ALA A 264 5.08 -40.42 -2.86
CA ALA A 264 6.28 -40.29 -3.68
C ALA A 264 6.41 -41.48 -4.63
N GLU A 265 6.33 -42.73 -4.12
CA GLU A 265 6.37 -43.94 -4.95
C GLU A 265 5.27 -43.97 -6.02
N ALA A 266 4.06 -43.46 -5.68
CA ALA A 266 2.96 -43.40 -6.63
C ALA A 266 3.21 -42.39 -7.77
N ILE A 267 3.84 -41.25 -7.47
CA ILE A 267 4.24 -40.26 -8.46
C ILE A 267 5.39 -40.79 -9.32
N GLU A 268 6.40 -41.39 -8.71
CA GLU A 268 7.54 -42.00 -9.41
C GLU A 268 7.09 -43.07 -10.40
N GLY A 269 6.21 -43.98 -9.96
CA GLY A 269 5.67 -45.04 -10.81
C GLY A 269 4.79 -44.54 -11.95
N GLU A 270 4.07 -43.43 -11.76
CA GLU A 270 3.22 -42.84 -12.80
C GLU A 270 4.03 -42.02 -13.81
N LEU A 271 5.08 -41.33 -13.37
CA LEU A 271 6.00 -40.55 -14.22
C LEU A 271 7.09 -41.42 -14.85
N GLY A 272 7.27 -42.66 -14.38
CA GLY A 272 8.32 -43.57 -14.86
C GLY A 272 9.74 -43.11 -14.50
N ILE A 273 9.87 -42.33 -13.43
CA ILE A 273 11.17 -41.84 -12.93
C ILE A 273 11.68 -42.74 -11.80
N GLY A 274 12.96 -42.55 -11.45
CA GLY A 274 13.58 -43.23 -10.31
C GLY A 274 13.13 -42.62 -8.99
N ASP A 275 14.06 -42.05 -8.23
CA ASP A 275 13.77 -41.38 -6.97
C ASP A 275 13.47 -39.88 -7.20
N LEU A 276 12.31 -39.41 -6.76
CA LEU A 276 11.90 -38.01 -6.87
C LEU A 276 12.84 -37.06 -6.09
N TYR A 277 13.59 -37.60 -5.13
CA TYR A 277 14.56 -36.90 -4.28
C TYR A 277 16.01 -37.00 -4.78
N ASP A 278 16.24 -37.58 -5.97
CA ASP A 278 17.56 -37.54 -6.60
C ASP A 278 17.93 -36.12 -7.07
N ALA A 279 19.24 -35.82 -7.13
CA ALA A 279 19.76 -34.50 -7.50
C ALA A 279 19.28 -34.01 -8.89
N GLU A 280 18.88 -34.93 -9.77
CA GLU A 280 18.29 -34.64 -11.08
C GLU A 280 16.86 -34.07 -10.97
N HIS A 281 16.08 -34.51 -9.99
CA HIS A 281 14.64 -34.24 -9.87
C HIS A 281 14.27 -33.25 -8.76
N VAL A 282 15.09 -33.12 -7.72
CA VAL A 282 14.83 -32.24 -6.55
C VAL A 282 14.63 -30.78 -6.95
N GLY A 283 15.40 -30.28 -7.92
CA GLY A 283 15.33 -28.89 -8.38
C GLY A 283 14.31 -28.62 -9.48
N THR A 284 13.66 -29.66 -10.02
CA THR A 284 12.79 -29.55 -11.21
C THR A 284 11.47 -30.28 -10.99
N THR A 285 11.47 -31.60 -11.10
CA THR A 285 10.27 -32.45 -11.07
C THR A 285 9.57 -32.38 -9.71
N LEU A 286 10.31 -32.46 -8.62
CA LEU A 286 9.76 -32.37 -7.26
C LEU A 286 9.08 -31.03 -7.01
N VAL A 287 9.66 -29.93 -7.52
CA VAL A 287 9.07 -28.59 -7.43
C VAL A 287 7.74 -28.55 -8.16
N GLN A 288 7.68 -29.04 -9.41
CA GLN A 288 6.44 -29.09 -10.20
C GLN A 288 5.36 -29.97 -9.55
N VAL A 289 5.74 -31.08 -8.92
CA VAL A 289 4.82 -31.96 -8.18
C VAL A 289 4.24 -31.24 -6.96
N ASN A 290 5.06 -30.53 -6.18
CA ASN A 290 4.61 -29.76 -5.02
C ASN A 290 3.65 -28.62 -5.42
N VAL A 291 3.96 -27.90 -6.50
CA VAL A 291 3.08 -26.87 -7.06
C VAL A 291 1.74 -27.47 -7.51
N ALA A 292 1.76 -28.62 -8.18
CA ALA A 292 0.55 -29.31 -8.61
C ALA A 292 -0.29 -29.82 -7.42
N LEU A 293 0.34 -30.32 -6.35
CA LEU A 293 -0.33 -30.72 -5.11
C LEU A 293 -1.06 -29.54 -4.46
N HIS A 294 -0.37 -28.40 -4.35
CA HIS A 294 -0.94 -27.17 -3.83
C HIS A 294 -2.16 -26.73 -4.66
N ALA A 295 -1.99 -26.63 -5.99
CA ALA A 295 -3.07 -26.25 -6.90
C ALA A 295 -4.28 -27.19 -6.80
N CYS A 296 -4.04 -28.50 -6.77
CA CYS A 296 -5.11 -29.50 -6.80
C CYS A 296 -5.88 -29.59 -5.49
N PHE A 297 -5.19 -29.57 -4.35
CA PHE A 297 -5.75 -29.99 -3.07
C PHE A 297 -5.87 -28.89 -2.01
N LEU A 298 -5.12 -27.79 -2.11
CA LEU A 298 -5.26 -26.65 -1.19
C LEU A 298 -6.18 -25.57 -1.76
N LEU A 299 -6.03 -25.23 -3.05
CA LEU A 299 -6.80 -24.15 -3.68
C LEU A 299 -8.18 -24.61 -4.17
N ARG A 300 -9.22 -23.87 -3.76
CA ARG A 300 -10.63 -24.11 -4.07
C ARG A 300 -11.19 -22.99 -4.94
N ARG A 301 -11.87 -23.41 -6.01
CA ARG A 301 -12.66 -22.52 -6.86
C ARG A 301 -13.82 -21.92 -6.06
N ASP A 302 -14.15 -20.67 -6.38
CA ASP A 302 -15.15 -19.82 -5.73
C ASP A 302 -14.85 -19.45 -4.27
N VAL A 303 -13.64 -19.78 -3.78
CA VAL A 303 -13.14 -19.40 -2.45
C VAL A 303 -11.80 -18.67 -2.60
N ASP A 304 -10.83 -19.31 -3.25
CA ASP A 304 -9.49 -18.78 -3.43
C ASP A 304 -9.31 -18.11 -4.82
N TYR A 305 -10.11 -18.53 -5.81
CA TYR A 305 -10.15 -17.98 -7.17
C TYR A 305 -11.48 -18.23 -7.88
N ILE A 306 -11.72 -17.49 -8.95
CA ILE A 306 -12.76 -17.77 -9.94
C ILE A 306 -12.17 -18.02 -11.32
N VAL A 307 -12.96 -18.62 -12.20
CA VAL A 307 -12.67 -18.72 -13.64
C VAL A 307 -13.68 -17.86 -14.39
N ARG A 308 -13.21 -16.80 -15.05
CA ARG A 308 -14.04 -15.86 -15.81
C ARG A 308 -13.33 -15.46 -17.09
N ASP A 309 -14.07 -15.32 -18.18
CA ASP A 309 -13.55 -14.96 -19.52
C ASP A 309 -12.38 -15.83 -20.00
N GLY A 310 -12.39 -17.11 -19.60
CA GLY A 310 -11.33 -18.06 -19.95
C GLY A 310 -9.99 -17.76 -19.26
N ARG A 311 -9.99 -17.14 -18.08
CA ARG A 311 -8.81 -16.89 -17.24
C ARG A 311 -9.10 -17.19 -15.77
N VAL A 312 -8.07 -17.55 -15.01
CA VAL A 312 -8.13 -17.70 -13.56
C VAL A 312 -7.87 -16.34 -12.91
N GLN A 313 -8.75 -15.91 -12.02
CA GLN A 313 -8.61 -14.65 -11.29
C GLN A 313 -8.69 -14.92 -9.78
N LEU A 314 -7.75 -14.39 -9.01
CA LEU A 314 -7.67 -14.62 -7.56
C LEU A 314 -8.81 -13.90 -6.83
N ILE A 315 -9.30 -14.50 -5.75
CA ILE A 315 -10.20 -13.82 -4.82
C ILE A 315 -9.38 -13.37 -3.62
N ASN A 316 -9.40 -12.07 -3.31
CA ASN A 316 -8.76 -11.56 -2.11
C ASN A 316 -9.60 -11.97 -0.88
N ALA A 317 -9.00 -12.78 0.01
CA ALA A 317 -9.67 -13.33 1.18
C ALA A 317 -10.13 -12.27 2.21
N SER A 318 -9.47 -11.10 2.28
CA SER A 318 -9.86 -10.02 3.20
C SER A 318 -10.89 -9.06 2.59
N ARG A 319 -11.00 -9.01 1.25
CA ARG A 319 -11.82 -8.02 0.53
C ARG A 319 -12.96 -8.61 -0.31
N GLY A 320 -13.05 -9.93 -0.50
CA GLY A 320 -14.02 -10.56 -1.40
C GLY A 320 -13.96 -10.06 -2.86
N ARG A 321 -12.85 -9.42 -3.24
CA ARG A 321 -12.62 -8.83 -4.57
C ARG A 321 -11.96 -9.85 -5.49
N VAL A 322 -12.32 -9.80 -6.78
CA VAL A 322 -11.52 -10.43 -7.83
C VAL A 322 -10.29 -9.54 -8.06
N ALA A 323 -9.11 -10.06 -7.80
CA ALA A 323 -7.87 -9.34 -8.03
C ALA A 323 -7.44 -9.58 -9.49
N GLU A 324 -7.91 -8.70 -10.40
CA GLU A 324 -7.76 -8.89 -11.85
C GLU A 324 -6.31 -8.94 -12.33
N LEU A 325 -5.39 -8.29 -11.61
CA LEU A 325 -3.96 -8.20 -11.93
C LEU A 325 -3.07 -9.03 -11.00
N GLN A 326 -3.63 -9.69 -9.98
CA GLN A 326 -2.84 -10.54 -9.09
C GLN A 326 -2.74 -11.96 -9.67
N ARG A 327 -1.59 -12.58 -9.40
CA ARG A 327 -1.30 -13.96 -9.75
C ARG A 327 -0.64 -14.65 -8.58
N TRP A 328 -0.84 -15.96 -8.47
CA TRP A 328 0.01 -16.73 -7.57
C TRP A 328 1.43 -16.88 -8.13
N PRO A 329 2.45 -16.85 -7.26
CA PRO A 329 3.85 -17.03 -7.66
C PRO A 329 4.13 -18.48 -8.12
N ASP A 330 5.35 -18.70 -8.64
CA ASP A 330 6.01 -20.01 -8.79
C ASP A 330 5.25 -21.07 -9.60
N GLY A 331 4.60 -20.64 -10.69
CA GLY A 331 3.86 -21.56 -11.56
C GLY A 331 2.58 -22.10 -10.96
N LEU A 332 2.19 -21.70 -9.75
CA LEU A 332 0.93 -22.10 -9.10
C LEU A 332 -0.27 -21.59 -9.88
N GLN A 333 -0.22 -20.36 -10.40
CA GLN A 333 -1.22 -19.82 -11.32
C GLN A 333 -1.39 -20.74 -12.55
N ALA A 334 -0.29 -21.08 -13.21
CA ALA A 334 -0.27 -21.95 -14.37
C ALA A 334 -0.81 -23.36 -14.03
N ALA A 335 -0.48 -23.88 -12.86
CA ALA A 335 -0.98 -25.16 -12.36
C ALA A 335 -2.48 -25.13 -12.08
N VAL A 336 -3.03 -24.01 -11.56
CA VAL A 336 -4.47 -23.81 -11.38
C VAL A 336 -5.18 -23.64 -12.73
N GLU A 337 -4.60 -22.89 -13.67
CA GLU A 337 -5.14 -22.75 -15.03
C GLU A 337 -5.19 -24.11 -15.74
N ALA A 338 -4.12 -24.90 -15.66
CA ALA A 338 -4.08 -26.26 -16.18
C ALA A 338 -5.04 -27.20 -15.42
N LYS A 339 -5.20 -27.00 -14.09
CA LYS A 339 -6.20 -27.71 -13.27
C LYS A 339 -7.62 -27.46 -13.77
N GLU A 340 -7.94 -26.23 -14.14
CA GLU A 340 -9.28 -25.85 -14.59
C GLU A 340 -9.50 -26.05 -16.11
N GLY A 341 -8.48 -26.52 -16.84
CA GLY A 341 -8.55 -26.71 -18.29
C GLY A 341 -8.57 -25.40 -19.08
N VAL A 342 -8.05 -24.32 -18.47
CA VAL A 342 -7.90 -23.00 -19.07
C VAL A 342 -6.55 -22.91 -19.79
N ALA A 343 -6.44 -22.03 -20.79
CA ALA A 343 -5.17 -21.78 -21.46
C ALA A 343 -4.13 -21.33 -20.42
N VAL A 344 -3.06 -22.13 -20.28
CA VAL A 344 -1.98 -21.84 -19.35
C VAL A 344 -1.29 -20.58 -19.81
N SER A 345 -1.27 -19.61 -18.94
CA SER A 345 -0.61 -18.35 -19.16
C SER A 345 0.90 -18.47 -18.94
N GLU A 346 1.64 -17.58 -19.59
CA GLU A 346 3.09 -17.47 -19.41
C GLU A 346 3.43 -17.17 -17.94
N ALA A 347 4.49 -17.80 -17.42
CA ALA A 347 4.96 -17.60 -16.06
C ALA A 347 5.40 -16.14 -15.88
N GLY A 348 5.13 -15.56 -14.71
CA GLY A 348 5.59 -14.22 -14.39
C GLY A 348 6.97 -14.24 -13.77
N GLN A 349 7.96 -13.62 -14.41
CA GLN A 349 9.23 -13.30 -13.77
C GLN A 349 9.14 -11.91 -13.13
N ILE A 350 9.61 -11.77 -11.88
CA ILE A 350 9.77 -10.46 -11.25
C ILE A 350 10.92 -9.72 -11.95
N LEU A 351 10.61 -8.60 -12.58
CA LEU A 351 11.59 -7.76 -13.29
C LEU A 351 12.18 -6.70 -12.36
N ASP A 352 11.34 -6.08 -11.55
CA ASP A 352 11.75 -5.10 -10.54
C ASP A 352 10.74 -5.08 -9.38
N SER A 353 11.19 -4.61 -8.22
CA SER A 353 10.36 -4.50 -7.02
C SER A 353 10.85 -3.40 -6.09
N ILE A 354 9.90 -2.69 -5.46
CA ILE A 354 10.19 -1.70 -4.42
C ILE A 354 9.05 -1.70 -3.39
N THR A 355 9.35 -1.59 -2.10
CA THR A 355 8.31 -1.41 -1.08
C THR A 355 7.82 0.04 -1.07
N VAL A 356 6.58 0.28 -0.68
CA VAL A 356 6.04 1.65 -0.50
C VAL A 356 6.96 2.49 0.38
N GLN A 357 7.44 1.92 1.49
CA GLN A 357 8.36 2.59 2.39
C GLN A 357 9.67 3.00 1.70
N ALA A 358 10.29 2.10 0.93
CA ALA A 358 11.53 2.40 0.21
C ALA A 358 11.30 3.42 -0.92
N PHE A 359 10.14 3.36 -1.59
CA PHE A 359 9.74 4.31 -2.62
C PHE A 359 9.60 5.73 -2.03
N ILE A 360 8.81 5.91 -0.96
CA ILE A 360 8.65 7.21 -0.31
C ILE A 360 9.98 7.75 0.23
N GLY A 361 10.86 6.87 0.71
CA GLY A 361 12.20 7.24 1.17
C GLY A 361 13.13 7.82 0.09
N ARG A 362 12.72 7.84 -1.19
CA ARG A 362 13.46 8.47 -2.29
C ARG A 362 13.20 9.97 -2.42
N TYR A 363 12.16 10.49 -1.78
CA TYR A 363 11.85 11.91 -1.85
C TYR A 363 12.77 12.73 -0.96
N ASP A 364 13.21 13.88 -1.46
CA ASP A 364 14.04 14.82 -0.69
C ASP A 364 13.27 15.37 0.52
N ARG A 365 11.96 15.55 0.37
CA ARG A 365 11.06 16.03 1.42
C ARG A 365 9.80 15.18 1.47
N VAL A 366 9.45 14.75 2.67
CA VAL A 366 8.20 14.03 2.93
C VAL A 366 7.44 14.78 4.02
N CYS A 367 6.16 15.02 3.80
CA CYS A 367 5.22 15.48 4.80
C CYS A 367 3.88 14.76 4.59
N GLY A 368 2.90 15.00 5.46
CA GLY A 368 1.60 14.39 5.24
C GLY A 368 0.55 14.78 6.26
N MET A 369 -0.61 14.18 6.12
CA MET A 369 -1.76 14.44 6.98
C MET A 369 -2.54 13.16 7.24
N THR A 370 -3.11 13.03 8.43
CA THR A 370 -4.01 11.93 8.78
C THR A 370 -4.85 12.30 10.01
N GLY A 371 -5.93 11.56 10.27
CA GLY A 371 -6.75 11.73 11.46
C GLY A 371 -6.16 11.14 12.75
N THR A 372 -5.07 10.37 12.65
CA THR A 372 -4.60 9.53 13.77
C THR A 372 -3.07 9.39 13.85
N ALA A 373 -2.36 10.49 13.56
CA ALA A 373 -0.90 10.47 13.42
C ALA A 373 -0.15 10.17 14.73
N LEU A 374 -0.67 10.58 15.89
CA LEU A 374 -0.01 10.45 17.19
C LEU A 374 0.24 8.98 17.57
N ALA A 375 -0.73 8.11 17.28
CA ALA A 375 -0.62 6.66 17.52
C ALA A 375 0.54 6.06 16.72
N ALA A 376 0.74 6.51 15.48
CA ALA A 376 1.83 6.10 14.59
C ALA A 376 3.13 6.91 14.78
N GLY A 377 3.19 7.86 15.71
CA GLY A 377 4.29 8.81 15.83
C GLY A 377 5.67 8.19 16.14
N ALA A 378 5.71 7.01 16.76
CA ALA A 378 6.95 6.26 16.93
C ALA A 378 7.45 5.70 15.59
N GLN A 379 6.55 5.14 14.78
CA GLN A 379 6.87 4.56 13.46
C GLN A 379 7.29 5.64 12.46
N PHE A 380 6.57 6.77 12.38
CA PHE A 380 6.95 7.89 11.52
C PHE A 380 8.38 8.38 11.82
N ARG A 381 8.74 8.47 13.10
CA ARG A 381 10.08 8.91 13.52
C ARG A 381 11.15 7.85 13.27
N GLU A 382 10.88 6.58 13.60
CA GLU A 382 11.85 5.49 13.46
C GLU A 382 12.18 5.21 11.99
N PHE A 383 11.17 5.20 11.13
CA PHE A 383 11.28 4.72 9.75
C PHE A 383 11.46 5.83 8.71
N TYR A 384 10.97 7.04 8.97
CA TYR A 384 10.98 8.15 8.01
C TYR A 384 11.60 9.43 8.56
N SER A 385 12.04 9.44 9.82
CA SER A 385 12.52 10.65 10.52
C SER A 385 11.50 11.80 10.55
N LEU A 386 10.20 11.49 10.47
CA LEU A 386 9.14 12.48 10.44
C LEU A 386 8.65 12.86 11.84
N GLY A 387 8.39 14.16 12.01
CA GLY A 387 7.70 14.71 13.18
C GLY A 387 6.19 14.56 13.06
N VAL A 388 5.49 14.57 14.20
CA VAL A 388 4.02 14.63 14.24
C VAL A 388 3.57 15.91 14.93
N SER A 389 2.70 16.67 14.26
CA SER A 389 2.08 17.88 14.81
C SER A 389 0.58 17.69 14.96
N GLN A 390 0.07 17.73 16.18
CA GLN A 390 -1.37 17.73 16.42
C GLN A 390 -1.93 19.13 16.19
N ILE A 391 -2.99 19.22 15.39
CA ILE A 391 -3.74 20.45 15.14
C ILE A 391 -5.06 20.36 15.89
N ASP A 392 -5.36 21.37 16.70
CA ASP A 392 -6.63 21.43 17.41
C ASP A 392 -7.80 21.55 16.42
N PRO A 393 -8.96 20.95 16.71
CA PRO A 393 -10.12 21.05 15.83
C PRO A 393 -10.67 22.48 15.81
N ASN A 394 -11.23 22.89 14.68
CA ASN A 394 -11.86 24.22 14.55
C ASN A 394 -12.99 24.43 15.57
N THR A 395 -13.79 23.38 15.77
CA THR A 395 -14.85 23.33 16.79
C THR A 395 -14.62 22.13 17.71
N PRO A 396 -14.73 22.27 19.04
CA PRO A 396 -14.54 21.15 19.96
C PRO A 396 -15.45 19.96 19.65
N CYS A 397 -14.88 18.75 19.62
CA CYS A 397 -15.64 17.52 19.44
C CYS A 397 -16.51 17.23 20.68
N VAL A 398 -17.81 17.03 20.46
CA VAL A 398 -18.80 16.71 21.51
C VAL A 398 -19.36 15.28 21.38
N ARG A 399 -18.70 14.42 20.58
CA ARG A 399 -19.08 13.02 20.39
C ARG A 399 -19.07 12.27 21.72
N PHE A 400 -20.07 11.42 21.93
CA PHE A 400 -20.14 10.51 23.07
C PHE A 400 -19.59 9.13 22.71
N ASP A 401 -18.40 8.80 23.20
CA ASP A 401 -17.82 7.46 23.04
C ASP A 401 -18.27 6.54 24.19
N GLU A 402 -19.17 5.62 23.89
CA GLU A 402 -19.56 4.57 24.81
C GLU A 402 -18.40 3.61 25.06
N ALA A 403 -18.29 3.16 26.31
CA ALA A 403 -17.29 2.18 26.66
C ALA A 403 -17.66 0.80 26.11
N ASP A 404 -16.65 0.06 25.64
CA ASP A 404 -16.83 -1.18 24.91
C ASP A 404 -17.71 -2.21 25.64
N ARG A 405 -18.53 -2.91 24.85
CA ARG A 405 -19.38 -4.02 25.30
C ARG A 405 -18.67 -5.32 24.99
N THR A 406 -18.27 -6.05 26.03
CA THR A 406 -17.45 -7.27 25.88
C THR A 406 -18.26 -8.52 26.17
N TYR A 407 -18.15 -9.53 25.31
CA TYR A 407 -18.92 -10.76 25.34
C TYR A 407 -18.02 -11.98 25.47
N ILE A 408 -18.58 -13.09 25.95
CA ILE A 408 -17.83 -14.35 26.09
C ILE A 408 -17.52 -15.02 24.75
N ASP A 409 -18.41 -14.89 23.78
CA ASP A 409 -18.31 -15.52 22.45
C ASP A 409 -18.88 -14.63 21.34
N ASN A 410 -18.49 -14.94 20.10
CA ASN A 410 -18.88 -14.20 18.91
C ASN A 410 -20.40 -14.26 18.63
N ASP A 411 -21.08 -15.37 18.91
CA ASP A 411 -22.52 -15.48 18.67
C ASP A 411 -23.33 -14.52 19.56
N SER A 412 -22.96 -14.45 20.85
CA SER A 412 -23.54 -13.52 21.81
C SER A 412 -23.27 -12.07 21.45
N LYS A 413 -22.04 -11.77 20.99
CA LYS A 413 -21.65 -10.46 20.47
C LYS A 413 -22.50 -10.05 19.27
N THR A 414 -22.58 -10.89 18.25
CA THR A 414 -23.32 -10.60 17.00
C THR A 414 -24.81 -10.42 17.25
N ARG A 415 -25.43 -11.24 18.12
CA ARG A 415 -26.83 -11.04 18.52
C ARG A 415 -27.04 -9.66 19.16
N ALA A 416 -26.13 -9.25 20.05
CA ALA A 416 -26.24 -7.96 20.72
C ALA A 416 -25.99 -6.78 19.79
N ILE A 417 -25.09 -6.90 18.80
CA ILE A 417 -24.88 -5.89 17.75
C ILE A 417 -26.17 -5.66 16.97
N VAL A 418 -26.80 -6.73 16.49
CA VAL A 418 -28.06 -6.66 15.71
C VAL A 418 -29.18 -6.03 16.53
N GLU A 419 -29.33 -6.42 17.81
CA GLU A 419 -30.33 -5.83 18.70
C GLU A 419 -30.09 -4.34 18.98
N HIS A 420 -28.82 -3.96 19.15
CA HIS A 420 -28.43 -2.58 19.36
C HIS A 420 -28.69 -1.72 18.12
N ILE A 421 -28.29 -2.18 16.93
CA ILE A 421 -28.53 -1.47 15.67
C ILE A 421 -30.04 -1.31 15.44
N ALA A 422 -30.83 -2.37 15.63
CA ALA A 422 -32.29 -2.29 15.46
C ALA A 422 -32.93 -1.28 16.44
N ALA A 423 -32.45 -1.22 17.68
CA ALA A 423 -32.92 -0.24 18.65
C ALA A 423 -32.58 1.21 18.24
N VAL A 424 -31.35 1.46 17.80
CA VAL A 424 -30.93 2.79 17.32
C VAL A 424 -31.67 3.17 16.03
N HIS A 425 -31.74 2.28 15.04
CA HIS A 425 -32.46 2.51 13.79
C HIS A 425 -33.95 2.82 14.03
N SER A 426 -34.58 2.21 15.04
CA SER A 426 -35.99 2.49 15.36
C SER A 426 -36.27 3.93 15.81
N THR A 427 -35.25 4.70 16.20
CA THR A 427 -35.38 6.13 16.51
C THR A 427 -35.27 7.01 15.26
N GLY A 428 -34.81 6.46 14.14
CA GLY A 428 -34.45 7.19 12.92
C GLY A 428 -32.99 7.66 12.87
N GLN A 429 -32.20 7.43 13.92
CA GLN A 429 -30.80 7.85 13.94
C GLN A 429 -29.97 7.06 12.89
N PRO A 430 -29.16 7.73 12.06
CA PRO A 430 -28.28 7.05 11.11
C PRO A 430 -27.18 6.25 11.80
N VAL A 431 -26.87 5.07 11.26
CA VAL A 431 -25.89 4.13 11.81
C VAL A 431 -24.84 3.77 10.77
N LEU A 432 -23.56 3.91 11.16
CA LEU A 432 -22.42 3.36 10.42
C LEU A 432 -21.84 2.17 11.20
N VAL A 433 -21.73 1.02 10.55
CA VAL A 433 -21.17 -0.19 11.14
C VAL A 433 -19.85 -0.54 10.49
N GLY A 434 -18.79 -0.68 11.28
CA GLY A 434 -17.47 -1.12 10.83
C GLY A 434 -17.22 -2.59 11.16
N THR A 435 -16.88 -3.37 10.14
CA THR A 435 -16.54 -4.80 10.19
C THR A 435 -15.11 -5.04 9.70
N HIS A 436 -14.55 -6.24 9.95
CA HIS A 436 -13.17 -6.56 9.58
C HIS A 436 -13.05 -6.98 8.12
N ASP A 437 -14.01 -7.75 7.62
CA ASP A 437 -13.98 -8.31 6.28
C ASP A 437 -15.38 -8.34 5.64
N VAL A 438 -15.40 -8.64 4.34
CA VAL A 438 -16.63 -8.65 3.54
C VAL A 438 -17.58 -9.77 3.94
N ALA A 439 -17.07 -10.92 4.38
CA ALA A 439 -17.93 -12.02 4.81
C ALA A 439 -18.70 -11.65 6.08
N GLU A 440 -18.03 -11.00 7.05
CA GLU A 440 -18.67 -10.46 8.25
C GLU A 440 -19.72 -9.39 7.90
N SER A 441 -19.41 -8.49 6.94
CA SER A 441 -20.37 -7.49 6.44
C SER A 441 -21.65 -8.12 5.88
N GLU A 442 -21.52 -9.12 5.00
CA GLU A 442 -22.64 -9.80 4.36
C GLU A 442 -23.48 -10.61 5.37
N GLU A 443 -22.82 -11.31 6.29
CA GLU A 443 -23.50 -12.05 7.36
C GLU A 443 -24.31 -11.10 8.26
N LEU A 444 -23.72 -9.97 8.66
CA LEU A 444 -24.40 -8.99 9.49
C LEU A 444 -25.60 -8.38 8.76
N ALA A 445 -25.45 -8.04 7.48
CA ALA A 445 -26.52 -7.50 6.66
C ALA A 445 -27.71 -8.47 6.56
N ALA A 446 -27.46 -9.77 6.37
CA ALA A 446 -28.50 -10.79 6.36
C ALA A 446 -29.26 -10.85 7.70
N ARG A 447 -28.53 -10.80 8.83
CA ARG A 447 -29.14 -10.80 10.18
C ARG A 447 -29.94 -9.53 10.47
N LEU A 448 -29.54 -8.38 9.94
CA LEU A 448 -30.27 -7.11 10.04
C LEU A 448 -31.57 -7.15 9.22
N ALA A 449 -31.51 -7.69 8.00
CA ALA A 449 -32.69 -7.89 7.15
C ALA A 449 -33.74 -8.80 7.81
N ASP A 450 -33.30 -9.88 8.49
CA ASP A 450 -34.18 -10.77 9.28
C ASP A 450 -34.90 -10.04 10.44
N ARG A 451 -34.36 -8.91 10.90
CA ARG A 451 -34.97 -8.03 11.90
C ARG A 451 -35.75 -6.85 11.30
N GLY A 452 -35.86 -6.79 9.98
CA GLY A 452 -36.56 -5.71 9.26
C GLY A 452 -35.79 -4.40 9.21
N VAL A 453 -34.46 -4.44 9.34
CA VAL A 453 -33.57 -3.29 9.18
C VAL A 453 -32.89 -3.40 7.83
N ASP A 454 -33.27 -2.56 6.89
CA ASP A 454 -32.61 -2.47 5.59
C ASP A 454 -31.26 -1.76 5.77
N CYS A 455 -30.20 -2.33 5.20
CA CYS A 455 -28.87 -1.74 5.24
C CYS A 455 -28.19 -1.78 3.88
N VAL A 456 -27.27 -0.84 3.66
CA VAL A 456 -26.40 -0.81 2.49
C VAL A 456 -25.02 -1.34 2.87
N VAL A 457 -24.53 -2.34 2.14
CA VAL A 457 -23.19 -2.92 2.34
C VAL A 457 -22.22 -2.30 1.36
N LEU A 458 -21.14 -1.74 1.87
CA LEU A 458 -20.04 -1.22 1.09
C LEU A 458 -19.01 -2.31 0.85
N ASN A 459 -19.19 -2.97 -0.27
CA ASN A 459 -18.27 -3.96 -0.78
C ASN A 459 -17.22 -3.25 -1.62
N ALA A 460 -16.20 -2.67 -0.98
CA ALA A 460 -14.90 -2.29 -1.55
C ALA A 460 -14.76 -2.88 -2.99
N LYS A 461 -15.13 -2.18 -4.06
CA LYS A 461 -15.81 -2.63 -5.30
C LYS A 461 -15.53 -1.54 -6.32
N ASN A 462 -16.20 -0.43 -6.12
CA ASN A 462 -16.11 0.76 -6.96
C ASN A 462 -16.02 1.97 -6.03
N ASP A 463 -14.84 2.60 -5.98
CA ASP A 463 -14.58 3.71 -5.06
C ASP A 463 -15.52 4.91 -5.31
N GLU A 464 -15.98 5.13 -6.55
CA GLU A 464 -16.91 6.22 -6.89
C GLU A 464 -18.33 5.94 -6.38
N GLU A 465 -18.85 4.72 -6.61
CA GLU A 465 -20.16 4.31 -6.10
C GLU A 465 -20.17 4.27 -4.56
N GLU A 466 -19.09 3.79 -3.95
CA GLU A 466 -18.93 3.78 -2.50
C GLU A 466 -18.91 5.19 -1.92
N ALA A 467 -18.20 6.12 -2.57
CA ALA A 467 -18.20 7.51 -2.15
C ALA A 467 -19.61 8.12 -2.19
N ALA A 468 -20.40 7.80 -3.22
CA ALA A 468 -21.79 8.26 -3.33
C ALA A 468 -22.67 7.68 -2.21
N ILE A 469 -22.53 6.39 -1.89
CA ILE A 469 -23.29 5.75 -0.80
C ILE A 469 -22.89 6.33 0.57
N ILE A 470 -21.58 6.49 0.80
CA ILE A 470 -21.05 7.05 2.05
C ILE A 470 -21.51 8.50 2.27
N ALA A 471 -21.58 9.30 1.20
CA ALA A 471 -22.07 10.67 1.30
C ALA A 471 -23.52 10.73 1.82
N GLU A 472 -24.33 9.71 1.53
CA GLU A 472 -25.72 9.57 2.01
C GLU A 472 -25.83 8.84 3.36
N ALA A 473 -24.75 8.26 3.90
CA ALA A 473 -24.81 7.43 5.11
C ALA A 473 -25.28 8.18 6.36
N GLY A 474 -25.18 9.51 6.37
CA GLY A 474 -25.61 10.37 7.48
C GLY A 474 -27.05 10.84 7.41
N ASP A 475 -27.85 10.35 6.45
CA ASP A 475 -29.26 10.71 6.31
C ASP A 475 -30.19 9.87 7.22
N VAL A 476 -31.35 10.43 7.57
CA VAL A 476 -32.26 9.87 8.58
C VAL A 476 -32.66 8.44 8.23
N GLY A 477 -32.46 7.53 9.18
CA GLY A 477 -32.81 6.12 9.09
C GLY A 477 -31.79 5.24 8.36
N ASN A 478 -30.74 5.82 7.75
CA ASN A 478 -29.79 5.00 6.99
C ASN A 478 -28.94 4.11 7.89
N VAL A 479 -28.76 2.86 7.48
CA VAL A 479 -27.83 1.91 8.10
C VAL A 479 -26.82 1.48 7.04
N THR A 480 -25.56 1.84 7.25
CA THR A 480 -24.46 1.57 6.32
C THR A 480 -23.47 0.63 6.98
N VAL A 481 -23.21 -0.52 6.35
CA VAL A 481 -22.23 -1.51 6.79
C VAL A 481 -21.00 -1.40 5.91
N SER A 482 -19.83 -1.20 6.53
CA SER A 482 -18.56 -0.96 5.86
C SER A 482 -17.49 -1.90 6.39
N THR A 483 -16.59 -2.30 5.51
CA THR A 483 -15.27 -2.82 5.92
C THR A 483 -14.35 -1.65 6.30
N GLN A 484 -13.20 -1.96 6.92
CA GLN A 484 -12.22 -0.97 7.38
C GLN A 484 -11.79 0.06 6.30
N MET A 485 -11.60 -0.38 5.05
CA MET A 485 -11.07 0.49 3.98
C MET A 485 -12.15 1.16 3.13
N ALA A 486 -13.38 0.68 3.17
CA ALA A 486 -14.44 1.21 2.32
C ALA A 486 -14.85 2.63 2.75
N GLY A 487 -15.13 3.49 1.77
CA GLY A 487 -15.55 4.88 2.04
C GLY A 487 -14.48 5.80 2.63
N ARG A 488 -13.19 5.45 2.51
CA ARG A 488 -12.09 6.28 3.00
C ARG A 488 -11.92 7.54 2.15
N GLY A 489 -11.56 8.65 2.81
CA GLY A 489 -11.44 9.96 2.13
C GLY A 489 -12.76 10.63 1.75
N THR A 490 -13.91 10.04 2.10
CA THR A 490 -15.25 10.61 1.86
C THR A 490 -15.90 11.06 3.17
N ASP A 491 -16.47 12.26 3.14
CA ASP A 491 -17.13 12.89 4.28
C ASP A 491 -18.60 12.45 4.36
N ILE A 492 -19.00 11.87 5.48
CA ILE A 492 -20.39 11.62 5.88
C ILE A 492 -20.94 12.89 6.51
N ARG A 493 -21.89 13.52 5.83
CA ARG A 493 -22.60 14.72 6.29
C ARG A 493 -23.93 14.35 6.91
N LEU A 494 -24.32 15.05 7.98
CA LEU A 494 -25.61 14.81 8.63
C LEU A 494 -26.74 15.32 7.73
N GLY A 495 -27.71 14.45 7.44
CA GLY A 495 -28.83 14.75 6.54
C GLY A 495 -28.55 14.47 5.05
N GLY A 496 -27.50 13.70 4.73
CA GLY A 496 -27.16 13.33 3.35
C GLY A 496 -26.23 14.32 2.66
N SER A 497 -25.95 14.12 1.37
CA SER A 497 -25.00 14.96 0.63
C SER A 497 -25.48 16.41 0.43
N ASP A 498 -26.79 16.64 0.44
CA ASP A 498 -27.43 17.96 0.33
C ASP A 498 -27.78 18.61 1.68
N GLU A 499 -27.52 17.90 2.79
CA GLU A 499 -27.80 18.33 4.17
C GLU A 499 -29.27 18.70 4.43
N ALA A 500 -30.22 18.27 3.57
CA ALA A 500 -31.61 18.71 3.64
C ALA A 500 -32.31 18.36 4.95
N ARG A 501 -31.90 17.26 5.59
CA ARG A 501 -32.44 16.77 6.87
C ARG A 501 -31.44 16.88 8.02
N ARG A 502 -30.46 17.78 7.91
CA ARG A 502 -29.39 17.93 8.90
C ARG A 502 -29.91 18.17 10.32
N ASP A 503 -30.83 19.11 10.49
CA ASP A 503 -31.34 19.48 11.82
C ASP A 503 -32.08 18.31 12.49
N GLU A 504 -32.83 17.52 11.72
CA GLU A 504 -33.50 16.31 12.20
C GLU A 504 -32.47 15.29 12.72
N VAL A 505 -31.41 15.04 11.96
CA VAL A 505 -30.33 14.12 12.38
C VAL A 505 -29.58 14.63 13.62
N VAL A 506 -29.35 15.94 13.72
CA VAL A 506 -28.73 16.57 14.90
C VAL A 506 -29.60 16.36 16.14
N GLU A 507 -30.93 16.54 16.04
CA GLU A 507 -31.87 16.28 17.13
C GLU A 507 -31.91 14.80 17.56
N LEU A 508 -31.69 13.88 16.62
CA LEU A 508 -31.57 12.44 16.87
C LEU A 508 -30.24 12.03 17.53
N GLY A 509 -29.31 12.97 17.72
CA GLY A 509 -28.01 12.74 18.33
C GLY A 509 -26.88 12.49 17.34
N GLY A 510 -27.08 12.82 16.05
CA GLY A 510 -26.08 12.72 14.99
C GLY A 510 -25.82 11.29 14.52
N LEU A 511 -24.67 11.06 13.88
CA LEU A 511 -24.28 9.73 13.40
C LEU A 511 -23.90 8.81 14.56
N HIS A 512 -24.43 7.58 14.56
CA HIS A 512 -24.05 6.53 15.49
C HIS A 512 -23.09 5.53 14.85
N VAL A 513 -21.89 5.38 15.40
CA VAL A 513 -20.85 4.47 14.90
C VAL A 513 -20.79 3.19 15.74
N VAL A 514 -20.81 2.03 15.08
CA VAL A 514 -20.75 0.71 15.71
C VAL A 514 -19.55 -0.07 15.19
N GLY A 515 -18.60 -0.43 16.05
CA GLY A 515 -17.54 -1.39 15.71
C GLY A 515 -17.91 -2.82 16.13
N THR A 516 -17.80 -3.79 15.23
CA THR A 516 -18.14 -5.21 15.51
C THR A 516 -17.01 -6.02 16.15
N GLY A 517 -15.85 -5.40 16.32
CA GLY A 517 -14.67 -5.89 17.03
C GLY A 517 -13.62 -4.80 17.11
N ARG A 518 -12.58 -5.05 17.91
CA ARG A 518 -11.40 -4.20 17.98
C ARG A 518 -10.40 -4.63 16.93
N HIS A 519 -9.83 -3.67 16.22
CA HIS A 519 -8.75 -3.93 15.28
C HIS A 519 -7.45 -4.24 16.02
N ARG A 520 -6.44 -4.71 15.29
CA ARG A 520 -5.11 -5.00 15.86
C ARG A 520 -4.37 -3.76 16.39
N THR A 521 -4.79 -2.58 15.96
CA THR A 521 -4.24 -1.28 16.35
C THR A 521 -5.37 -0.33 16.73
N GLU A 522 -5.14 0.46 17.78
CA GLU A 522 -6.13 1.44 18.27
C GLU A 522 -6.43 2.52 17.22
N ARG A 523 -5.45 2.79 16.36
CA ARG A 523 -5.54 3.77 15.27
C ARG A 523 -6.77 3.55 14.39
N LEU A 524 -7.02 2.32 13.97
CA LEU A 524 -8.11 1.96 13.07
C LEU A 524 -9.47 2.10 13.77
N ASP A 525 -9.54 1.76 15.06
CA ASP A 525 -10.74 1.99 15.85
C ASP A 525 -11.07 3.49 15.94
N ASN A 526 -10.05 4.32 16.20
CA ASN A 526 -10.22 5.78 16.30
C ASN A 526 -10.56 6.41 14.95
N GLN A 527 -10.09 5.86 13.83
CA GLN A 527 -10.49 6.27 12.49
C GLN A 527 -11.98 6.01 12.24
N LEU A 528 -12.49 4.84 12.67
CA LEU A 528 -13.91 4.53 12.59
C LEU A 528 -14.74 5.46 13.48
N ARG A 529 -14.34 5.68 14.74
CA ARG A 529 -15.01 6.63 15.65
C ARG A 529 -15.06 8.04 15.06
N GLY A 530 -13.95 8.48 14.44
CA GLY A 530 -13.79 9.78 13.79
C GLY A 530 -14.72 10.03 12.59
N ARG A 531 -15.54 9.04 12.19
CA ARG A 531 -16.61 9.23 11.22
C ARG A 531 -17.82 9.98 11.80
N ALA A 532 -17.99 10.00 13.11
CA ALA A 532 -19.02 10.76 13.82
C ALA A 532 -18.43 11.96 14.59
N GLY A 533 -19.29 12.96 14.86
CA GLY A 533 -18.97 14.13 15.69
C GLY A 533 -18.03 15.15 15.04
N ARG A 534 -18.19 15.38 13.73
CA ARG A 534 -17.34 16.28 12.94
C ARG A 534 -17.76 17.73 13.09
N GLN A 535 -16.81 18.68 13.06
CA GLN A 535 -17.08 20.11 13.22
C GLN A 535 -17.97 20.45 14.44
N GLY A 536 -17.87 19.67 15.53
CA GLY A 536 -18.68 19.85 16.72
C GLY A 536 -20.12 19.33 16.64
N ASP A 537 -20.47 18.60 15.58
CA ASP A 537 -21.74 17.89 15.49
C ASP A 537 -21.91 16.89 16.65
N PRO A 538 -23.16 16.62 17.09
CA PRO A 538 -23.40 15.49 17.97
C PRO A 538 -23.09 14.18 17.24
N GLY A 539 -22.81 13.15 18.01
CA GLY A 539 -22.58 11.82 17.51
C GLY A 539 -22.27 10.88 18.66
N SER A 540 -22.29 9.58 18.39
CA SER A 540 -21.91 8.58 19.36
C SER A 540 -21.18 7.42 18.72
N SER A 541 -20.36 6.71 19.51
CA SER A 541 -19.69 5.51 19.04
C SER A 541 -19.71 4.42 20.10
N VAL A 542 -19.75 3.15 19.68
CA VAL A 542 -19.66 1.99 20.57
C VAL A 542 -18.93 0.84 19.88
N PHE A 543 -18.10 0.12 20.62
CA PHE A 543 -17.43 -1.09 20.14
C PHE A 543 -17.96 -2.33 20.86
N PHE A 544 -18.12 -3.41 20.12
CA PHE A 544 -18.45 -4.73 20.62
C PHE A 544 -17.25 -5.64 20.42
N ALA A 545 -16.85 -6.40 21.44
CA ALA A 545 -15.73 -7.35 21.33
C ALA A 545 -16.07 -8.66 22.03
N ALA A 546 -15.50 -9.76 21.58
CA ALA A 546 -15.67 -11.09 22.15
C ALA A 546 -14.32 -11.68 22.59
N MET A 547 -14.35 -12.58 23.58
CA MET A 547 -13.12 -13.21 24.08
C MET A 547 -12.51 -14.22 23.10
N ASP A 548 -13.29 -14.68 22.13
CA ASP A 548 -12.85 -15.52 21.02
C ASP A 548 -12.48 -14.71 19.77
N ASP A 549 -12.48 -13.37 19.82
CA ASP A 549 -12.01 -12.54 18.72
C ASP A 549 -10.51 -12.80 18.44
N PRO A 550 -10.07 -12.78 17.16
CA PRO A 550 -8.67 -13.03 16.79
C PRO A 550 -7.66 -12.16 17.55
N VAL A 551 -7.98 -10.87 17.78
CA VAL A 551 -7.10 -9.95 18.51
C VAL A 551 -6.83 -10.41 19.94
N VAL A 552 -7.82 -11.04 20.60
CA VAL A 552 -7.69 -11.55 21.98
C VAL A 552 -6.96 -12.88 21.98
N THR A 553 -7.40 -13.82 21.14
CA THR A 553 -6.90 -15.20 21.10
C THR A 553 -5.44 -15.29 20.62
N SER A 554 -4.99 -14.37 19.75
CA SER A 554 -3.59 -14.34 19.30
C SER A 554 -2.63 -13.73 20.33
N ALA A 555 -3.14 -12.96 21.30
CA ALA A 555 -2.34 -12.19 22.23
C ALA A 555 -2.33 -12.75 23.66
N LEU A 556 -3.43 -13.38 24.09
CA LEU A 556 -3.61 -13.85 25.46
C LEU A 556 -3.63 -15.39 25.52
N GLU A 557 -2.98 -15.93 26.56
CA GLU A 557 -3.06 -17.36 26.87
C GLU A 557 -4.48 -17.72 27.35
N PRO A 558 -5.00 -18.92 27.02
CA PRO A 558 -6.40 -19.30 27.32
C PRO A 558 -6.81 -19.18 28.79
N ASP A 559 -5.89 -19.36 29.74
CA ASP A 559 -6.13 -19.25 31.18
C ASP A 559 -6.25 -17.80 31.67
N LYS A 560 -5.75 -16.84 30.89
CA LYS A 560 -5.81 -15.40 31.18
C LYS A 560 -7.07 -14.74 30.62
N ILE A 561 -7.83 -15.44 29.77
CA ILE A 561 -9.05 -14.93 29.14
C ILE A 561 -10.18 -14.88 30.19
N PRO A 562 -10.81 -13.72 30.43
CA PRO A 562 -11.94 -13.60 31.36
C PRO A 562 -13.15 -14.44 30.92
N THR A 563 -13.68 -15.26 31.83
CA THR A 563 -14.84 -16.12 31.54
C THR A 563 -16.11 -15.75 32.31
N ALA A 564 -16.04 -14.80 33.25
CA ALA A 564 -17.18 -14.44 34.09
C ALA A 564 -18.19 -13.56 33.32
N HIS A 565 -19.31 -14.15 32.90
CA HIS A 565 -20.34 -13.50 32.09
C HIS A 565 -21.75 -13.64 32.65
N ASP A 566 -22.68 -12.85 32.12
CA ASP A 566 -24.13 -13.09 32.25
C ASP A 566 -24.56 -14.24 31.34
N ARG A 567 -25.28 -15.22 31.91
CA ARG A 567 -25.60 -16.47 31.20
C ARG A 567 -26.65 -16.31 30.10
N ILE A 568 -27.39 -15.20 30.07
CA ILE A 568 -28.44 -14.97 29.09
C ILE A 568 -27.89 -14.12 27.95
N SER A 569 -27.27 -12.99 28.27
CA SER A 569 -26.76 -12.08 27.25
C SER A 569 -25.37 -12.44 26.72
N GLY A 570 -24.58 -13.20 27.49
CA GLY A 570 -23.17 -13.46 27.19
C GLY A 570 -22.25 -12.29 27.56
N LEU A 571 -22.78 -11.19 28.09
CA LEU A 571 -22.02 -9.99 28.44
C LEU A 571 -21.08 -10.26 29.62
N LEU A 572 -19.81 -9.85 29.51
CA LEU A 572 -18.83 -9.98 30.58
C LEU A 572 -19.15 -9.05 31.76
N LYS A 573 -18.81 -9.52 32.96
CA LYS A 573 -19.05 -8.77 34.20
C LYS A 573 -17.89 -7.83 34.53
N GLY A 574 -18.22 -6.55 34.75
CA GLY A 574 -17.25 -5.53 35.18
C GLY A 574 -16.28 -5.14 34.07
N ASN A 575 -15.10 -4.64 34.46
CA ASN A 575 -14.14 -4.08 33.50
C ASN A 575 -13.17 -5.10 32.90
N ARG A 576 -13.10 -6.32 33.45
CA ARG A 576 -12.08 -7.30 33.09
C ARG A 576 -12.03 -7.64 31.61
N GLY A 577 -13.19 -7.69 30.95
CA GLY A 577 -13.27 -7.91 29.51
C GLY A 577 -12.58 -6.80 28.72
N ARG A 578 -12.87 -5.55 29.08
CA ARG A 578 -12.26 -4.36 28.46
C ARG A 578 -10.76 -4.30 28.71
N ASP A 579 -10.34 -4.51 29.97
CA ASP A 579 -8.92 -4.53 30.34
C ASP A 579 -8.14 -5.60 29.57
N ALA A 580 -8.76 -6.76 29.32
CA ALA A 580 -8.18 -7.85 28.54
C ALA A 580 -8.06 -7.48 27.05
N VAL A 581 -9.10 -6.89 26.46
CA VAL A 581 -9.09 -6.45 25.06
C VAL A 581 -8.05 -5.34 24.84
N ASP A 582 -8.00 -4.33 25.72
CA ASP A 582 -7.00 -3.25 25.67
C ASP A 582 -5.57 -3.80 25.81
N HIS A 583 -5.37 -4.81 26.67
CA HIS A 583 -4.06 -5.45 26.81
C HIS A 583 -3.69 -6.25 25.56
N ALA A 584 -4.64 -7.02 25.02
CA ALA A 584 -4.46 -7.80 23.81
C ALA A 584 -4.07 -6.92 22.62
N GLN A 585 -4.78 -5.80 22.41
CA GLN A 585 -4.49 -4.84 21.35
C GLN A 585 -3.07 -4.25 21.45
N ARG A 586 -2.62 -3.87 22.65
CA ARG A 586 -1.23 -3.39 22.86
C ARG A 586 -0.18 -4.47 22.55
N VAL A 587 -0.49 -5.74 22.83
CA VAL A 587 0.41 -6.86 22.51
C VAL A 587 0.45 -7.10 20.99
N THR A 588 -0.70 -7.11 20.31
CA THR A 588 -0.76 -7.29 18.85
C THR A 588 -0.07 -6.14 18.12
N GLU A 589 -0.24 -4.90 18.58
CA GLU A 589 0.45 -3.74 18.01
C GLU A 589 1.97 -3.85 18.15
N GLY A 590 2.47 -4.27 19.32
CA GLY A 590 3.90 -4.53 19.52
C GLY A 590 4.44 -5.66 18.63
N GLN A 591 3.66 -6.72 18.41
CA GLN A 591 4.01 -7.79 17.47
C GLN A 591 4.08 -7.28 16.03
N MET A 592 3.10 -6.47 15.60
CA MET A 592 3.08 -5.87 14.26
C MET A 592 4.28 -4.95 14.05
N LEU A 593 4.64 -4.12 15.03
CA LEU A 593 5.83 -3.27 14.96
C LEU A 593 7.12 -4.09 14.83
N ALA A 594 7.23 -5.22 15.53
CA ALA A 594 8.39 -6.10 15.42
C ALA A 594 8.48 -6.77 14.03
N ILE A 595 7.35 -7.22 13.48
CA ILE A 595 7.25 -7.74 12.10
C ILE A 595 7.65 -6.65 11.11
N HIS A 596 7.17 -5.42 11.31
CA HIS A 596 7.52 -4.26 10.48
C HIS A 596 9.03 -4.03 10.48
N SER A 597 9.62 -3.85 11.66
CA SER A 597 11.06 -3.60 11.81
C SER A 597 11.92 -4.71 11.18
N ASN A 598 11.54 -5.98 11.35
CA ASN A 598 12.27 -7.10 10.75
C ASN A 598 12.17 -7.10 9.22
N THR A 599 10.96 -6.98 8.67
CA THR A 599 10.75 -6.97 7.21
C THR A 599 11.46 -5.80 6.55
N TRP A 600 11.42 -4.62 7.18
CA TRP A 600 12.13 -3.44 6.71
C TRP A 600 13.65 -3.66 6.62
N ARG A 601 14.25 -4.36 7.59
CA ARG A 601 15.69 -4.67 7.55
C ARG A 601 16.09 -5.58 6.39
N TYR A 602 15.20 -6.48 5.96
CA TYR A 602 15.41 -7.28 4.76
C TYR A 602 15.28 -6.42 3.49
N SER A 603 14.22 -5.61 3.39
CA SER A 603 13.97 -4.80 2.19
C SER A 603 14.99 -3.67 1.99
N ARG A 604 15.56 -3.12 3.07
CA ARG A 604 16.47 -1.98 3.01
C ARG A 604 17.71 -2.28 2.16
N LEU A 605 18.33 -3.44 2.32
CA LEU A 605 19.52 -3.79 1.54
C LEU A 605 19.21 -3.90 0.04
N LEU A 606 18.08 -4.54 -0.31
CA LEU A 606 17.64 -4.64 -1.71
C LEU A 606 17.36 -3.26 -2.31
N ALA A 607 16.80 -2.32 -1.53
CA ALA A 607 16.56 -0.96 -1.97
C ALA A 607 17.87 -0.18 -2.21
N GLU A 608 18.88 -0.34 -1.34
CA GLU A 608 20.22 0.24 -1.53
C GLU A 608 20.89 -0.30 -2.80
N GLN A 609 20.81 -1.62 -3.02
CA GLN A 609 21.31 -2.29 -4.23
C GLN A 609 20.59 -1.81 -5.50
N ARG A 610 19.26 -1.67 -5.45
CA ARG A 610 18.45 -1.14 -6.53
C ARG A 610 18.86 0.28 -6.90
N SER A 611 19.17 1.13 -5.92
CA SER A 611 19.61 2.51 -6.17
C SER A 611 20.92 2.57 -6.98
N ILE A 612 21.89 1.73 -6.62
CA ILE A 612 23.17 1.59 -7.35
C ILE A 612 22.93 1.15 -8.80
N LEU A 613 22.04 0.18 -9.00
CA LEU A 613 21.66 -0.32 -10.31
C LEU A 613 20.93 0.73 -11.14
N ALA A 614 20.00 1.48 -10.54
CA ALA A 614 19.27 2.55 -11.20
C ALA A 614 20.20 3.70 -11.66
N GLU A 615 21.20 4.08 -10.85
CA GLU A 615 22.21 5.08 -11.23
C GLU A 615 23.02 4.60 -12.45
N ARG A 616 23.48 3.34 -12.42
CA ARG A 616 24.21 2.72 -13.53
C ARG A 616 23.35 2.66 -14.79
N ARG A 617 22.10 2.23 -14.65
CA ARG A 617 21.13 2.14 -15.76
C ARG A 617 20.86 3.52 -16.37
N ALA A 618 20.68 4.55 -15.54
CA ALA A 618 20.49 5.93 -16.00
C ALA A 618 21.69 6.42 -16.80
N ALA A 619 22.92 6.11 -16.37
CA ALA A 619 24.13 6.43 -17.13
C ALA A 619 24.16 5.74 -18.50
N LEU A 620 23.76 4.46 -18.59
CA LEU A 620 23.70 3.73 -19.87
C LEU A 620 22.61 4.28 -20.80
N LEU A 621 21.45 4.68 -20.24
CA LEU A 621 20.32 5.20 -21.00
C LEU A 621 20.59 6.62 -21.52
N LEU A 622 21.04 7.52 -20.65
CA LEU A 622 21.12 8.97 -20.93
C LEU A 622 22.44 9.42 -21.56
N THR A 623 23.45 8.55 -21.63
CA THR A 623 24.77 8.89 -22.18
C THR A 623 25.23 7.84 -23.21
N GLU A 624 26.44 8.03 -23.76
CA GLU A 624 27.09 7.06 -24.65
C GLU A 624 27.92 6.01 -23.89
N LYS A 625 27.72 5.88 -22.57
CA LYS A 625 28.55 5.00 -21.71
C LYS A 625 28.65 3.57 -22.21
N ALA A 626 27.54 3.03 -22.73
CA ALA A 626 27.50 1.67 -23.27
C ALA A 626 28.42 1.51 -24.50
N PHE A 627 28.38 2.50 -25.40
CA PHE A 627 29.24 2.54 -26.57
C PHE A 627 30.72 2.68 -26.17
N GLU A 628 31.03 3.57 -25.22
CA GLU A 628 32.41 3.76 -24.73
C GLU A 628 33.03 2.47 -24.18
N GLU A 629 32.27 1.73 -23.36
CA GLU A 629 32.76 0.52 -22.70
C GLU A 629 32.95 -0.64 -23.69
N LEU A 630 31.94 -0.90 -24.55
CA LEU A 630 32.04 -1.96 -25.55
C LEU A 630 33.08 -1.66 -26.64
N THR A 631 33.23 -0.39 -27.03
CA THR A 631 34.29 0.03 -27.98
C THR A 631 35.67 -0.09 -27.37
N SER A 632 35.82 0.15 -26.06
CA SER A 632 37.11 -0.02 -25.38
C SER A 632 37.55 -1.49 -25.34
N HIS A 633 36.58 -2.41 -25.35
CA HIS A 633 36.84 -3.85 -25.41
C HIS A 633 37.21 -4.33 -26.82
N ASP A 634 36.43 -3.92 -27.85
CA ASP A 634 36.65 -4.28 -29.25
C ASP A 634 36.57 -3.06 -30.19
N PRO A 635 37.66 -2.28 -30.31
CA PRO A 635 37.70 -1.08 -31.13
C PRO A 635 37.55 -1.37 -32.64
N ASP A 636 38.08 -2.51 -33.09
CA ASP A 636 38.10 -2.88 -34.51
C ASP A 636 36.69 -3.21 -34.99
N ARG A 637 35.95 -4.02 -34.22
CA ARG A 637 34.53 -4.29 -34.51
C ARG A 637 33.70 -3.02 -34.46
N SER A 638 33.91 -2.16 -33.47
CA SER A 638 33.16 -0.89 -33.40
C SER A 638 33.41 -0.03 -34.64
N ALA A 639 34.65 0.06 -35.13
CA ALA A 639 34.96 0.81 -36.34
C ALA A 639 34.26 0.22 -37.59
N GLU A 640 34.28 -1.10 -37.74
CA GLU A 640 33.59 -1.82 -38.82
C GLU A 640 32.07 -1.57 -38.79
N LEU A 641 31.45 -1.71 -37.62
CA LEU A 641 30.00 -1.51 -37.46
C LEU A 641 29.60 -0.05 -37.72
N VAL A 642 30.40 0.91 -37.27
CA VAL A 642 30.14 2.34 -37.50
C VAL A 642 30.26 2.69 -38.99
N GLU A 643 31.20 2.08 -39.71
CA GLU A 643 31.32 2.25 -41.16
C GLU A 643 30.13 1.62 -41.91
N ALA A 644 29.65 0.45 -41.45
CA ALA A 644 28.57 -0.29 -42.08
C ALA A 644 27.17 0.29 -41.83
N HIS A 645 26.85 0.65 -40.58
CA HIS A 645 25.48 0.99 -40.13
C HIS A 645 25.33 2.43 -39.63
N GLY A 646 26.43 3.17 -39.51
CA GLY A 646 26.44 4.51 -38.94
C GLY A 646 26.50 4.53 -37.41
N ARG A 647 27.05 5.63 -36.87
CA ARG A 647 27.34 5.76 -35.44
C ARG A 647 26.10 5.62 -34.55
N ASP A 648 25.01 6.28 -34.91
CA ASP A 648 23.82 6.37 -34.04
C ASP A 648 23.18 4.98 -33.83
N ALA A 649 23.11 4.17 -34.90
CA ALA A 649 22.64 2.79 -34.82
C ALA A 649 23.53 1.92 -33.92
N VAL A 650 24.86 2.08 -34.01
CA VAL A 650 25.79 1.34 -33.16
C VAL A 650 25.69 1.77 -31.70
N VAL A 651 25.57 3.08 -31.42
CA VAL A 651 25.38 3.59 -30.05
C VAL A 651 24.09 3.05 -29.45
N GLN A 652 22.98 3.07 -30.19
CA GLN A 652 21.71 2.51 -29.74
C GLN A 652 21.80 1.00 -29.50
N GLY A 653 22.44 0.26 -30.41
CA GLY A 653 22.60 -1.19 -30.24
C GLY A 653 23.46 -1.55 -29.03
N CYS A 654 24.56 -0.83 -28.77
CA CYS A 654 25.36 -0.99 -27.57
C CYS A 654 24.54 -0.73 -26.28
N ARG A 655 23.70 0.30 -26.29
CA ARG A 655 22.78 0.62 -25.19
C ARG A 655 21.79 -0.51 -24.96
N ASP A 656 21.14 -1.01 -26.01
CA ASP A 656 20.14 -2.08 -25.91
C ASP A 656 20.73 -3.38 -25.35
N ILE A 657 21.93 -3.76 -25.82
CA ILE A 657 22.67 -4.93 -25.30
C ILE A 657 22.95 -4.77 -23.80
N MET A 658 23.59 -3.66 -23.41
CA MET A 658 24.00 -3.47 -22.00
C MET A 658 22.82 -3.34 -21.05
N LEU A 659 21.77 -2.62 -21.44
CA LEU A 659 20.55 -2.52 -20.65
C LEU A 659 19.90 -3.90 -20.49
N TRP A 660 19.89 -4.73 -21.54
CA TRP A 660 19.27 -6.07 -21.45
C TRP A 660 19.98 -6.97 -20.44
N HIS A 661 21.30 -7.04 -20.48
CA HIS A 661 22.09 -7.87 -19.56
C HIS A 661 22.00 -7.35 -18.12
N LEU A 662 22.01 -6.03 -17.94
CA LEU A 662 21.87 -5.43 -16.62
C LEU A 662 20.49 -5.73 -16.01
N ASP A 663 19.41 -5.51 -16.77
CA ASP A 663 18.03 -5.75 -16.34
C ASP A 663 17.82 -7.25 -16.02
N ARG A 664 18.35 -8.15 -16.87
CA ARG A 664 18.29 -9.61 -16.65
C ARG A 664 19.07 -10.06 -15.40
N GLY A 665 20.25 -9.49 -15.18
CA GLY A 665 21.05 -9.74 -13.99
C GLY A 665 20.33 -9.34 -12.70
N TRP A 666 19.65 -8.20 -12.73
CA TRP A 666 18.81 -7.71 -11.63
C TRP A 666 17.60 -8.62 -11.35
N ALA A 667 16.84 -8.99 -12.38
CA ALA A 667 15.69 -9.89 -12.24
C ALA A 667 16.11 -11.24 -11.61
N ARG A 668 17.21 -11.85 -12.08
CA ARG A 668 17.78 -13.08 -11.49
C ARG A 668 18.19 -12.87 -10.03
N HIS A 669 18.77 -11.73 -9.71
CA HIS A 669 19.14 -11.42 -8.32
C HIS A 669 17.90 -11.33 -7.42
N LEU A 670 16.83 -10.68 -7.86
CA LEU A 670 15.57 -10.59 -7.11
C LEU A 670 14.93 -11.98 -6.88
N GLU A 671 14.96 -12.83 -7.91
CA GLU A 671 14.48 -14.22 -7.82
C GLU A 671 15.26 -15.02 -6.76
N THR A 672 16.60 -15.03 -6.85
CA THR A 672 17.46 -15.65 -5.83
C THR A 672 17.16 -15.10 -4.44
N MET A 673 16.90 -13.79 -4.32
CA MET A 673 16.62 -13.17 -3.03
C MET A 673 15.26 -13.51 -2.46
N ASN A 674 14.27 -13.78 -3.31
CA ASN A 674 13.00 -14.32 -2.87
C ASN A 674 13.18 -15.74 -2.29
N ASP A 675 13.89 -16.61 -3.01
CA ASP A 675 14.15 -18.00 -2.58
C ASP A 675 14.93 -18.06 -1.26
N VAL A 676 15.96 -17.20 -1.14
CA VAL A 676 16.75 -17.11 0.09
C VAL A 676 15.86 -16.63 1.23
N ARG A 677 15.04 -15.59 1.03
CA ARG A 677 14.14 -15.08 2.08
C ARG A 677 13.16 -16.15 2.57
N GLU A 678 12.60 -16.97 1.68
CA GLU A 678 11.66 -18.03 2.06
C GLU A 678 12.36 -19.19 2.79
N SER A 679 13.57 -19.55 2.37
CA SER A 679 14.31 -20.68 2.93
C SER A 679 15.16 -20.35 4.17
N ILE A 680 15.46 -19.06 4.45
CA ILE A 680 16.36 -18.64 5.53
C ILE A 680 15.86 -19.07 6.92
N HIS A 681 14.54 -19.15 7.11
CA HIS A 681 13.93 -19.56 8.37
C HIS A 681 14.21 -21.04 8.70
N LEU A 682 14.43 -21.89 7.69
CA LEU A 682 14.80 -23.30 7.88
C LEU A 682 16.27 -23.45 8.30
N ARG A 683 17.14 -22.51 7.93
CA ARG A 683 18.57 -22.50 8.29
C ARG A 683 18.84 -21.96 9.70
N ALA A 684 17.86 -21.30 10.32
CA ALA A 684 17.91 -20.82 11.70
C ALA A 684 18.12 -21.93 12.75
N LEU A 685 17.94 -23.21 12.39
CA LEU A 685 18.28 -24.38 13.21
C LEU A 685 19.78 -24.43 13.58
N GLY A 686 20.65 -23.70 12.86
CA GLY A 686 22.10 -23.66 13.03
C GLY A 686 22.69 -22.68 14.07
N ARG A 687 21.88 -21.97 14.87
CA ARG A 687 22.29 -20.90 15.84
C ARG A 687 22.77 -19.57 15.23
N GLU A 688 22.67 -19.37 13.92
CA GLU A 688 23.00 -18.09 13.28
C GLU A 688 21.77 -17.20 13.13
N ASN A 689 21.97 -15.87 13.12
CA ASN A 689 20.89 -14.89 12.92
C ASN A 689 20.47 -14.87 11.44
N PRO A 690 19.20 -15.19 11.09
CA PRO A 690 18.75 -15.28 9.70
C PRO A 690 18.97 -14.00 8.90
N LEU A 691 18.85 -12.83 9.53
CA LEU A 691 19.03 -11.55 8.86
C LEU A 691 20.48 -11.33 8.41
N ASP A 692 21.44 -11.71 9.26
CA ASP A 692 22.87 -11.53 8.96
C ASP A 692 23.29 -12.45 7.80
N GLU A 693 22.77 -13.68 7.78
CA GLU A 693 23.00 -14.63 6.69
C GLU A 693 22.34 -14.18 5.38
N PHE A 694 21.12 -13.62 5.45
CA PHE A 694 20.47 -13.02 4.29
C PHE A 694 21.32 -11.89 3.71
N HIS A 695 21.77 -10.95 4.56
CA HIS A 695 22.61 -9.83 4.11
C HIS A 695 23.93 -10.32 3.50
N ARG A 696 24.56 -11.35 4.07
CA ARG A 696 25.78 -11.93 3.52
C ARG A 696 25.56 -12.48 2.11
N ILE A 697 24.54 -13.31 1.92
CA ILE A 697 24.19 -13.89 0.61
C ILE A 697 23.83 -12.78 -0.39
N ALA A 698 23.04 -11.81 0.03
CA ALA A 698 22.62 -10.69 -0.80
C ALA A 698 23.80 -9.85 -1.29
N ILE A 699 24.75 -9.52 -0.40
CA ILE A 699 25.96 -8.76 -0.75
C ILE A 699 26.85 -9.57 -1.69
N ASP A 700 27.04 -10.87 -1.42
CA ASP A 700 27.89 -11.73 -2.25
C ASP A 700 27.30 -11.90 -3.67
N HIS A 701 25.99 -12.13 -3.80
CA HIS A 701 25.34 -12.29 -5.11
C HIS A 701 25.24 -10.97 -5.90
N PHE A 702 25.14 -9.83 -5.23
CA PHE A 702 25.07 -8.53 -5.89
C PHE A 702 26.43 -8.01 -6.35
N ARG A 703 27.52 -8.36 -5.65
CA ARG A 703 28.88 -7.83 -5.89
C ARG A 703 29.30 -7.92 -7.35
N ASP A 704 29.07 -9.07 -7.97
CA ASP A 704 29.57 -9.37 -9.31
C ASP A 704 28.53 -9.08 -10.41
N LEU A 705 27.31 -8.66 -10.04
CA LEU A 705 26.17 -8.48 -10.97
C LEU A 705 26.50 -7.51 -12.11
N ALA A 706 26.99 -6.31 -11.78
CA ALA A 706 27.28 -5.30 -12.78
C ALA A 706 28.46 -5.70 -13.70
N SER A 707 29.50 -6.34 -13.14
CA SER A 707 30.63 -6.84 -13.94
C SER A 707 30.24 -8.03 -14.82
N ASP A 708 29.39 -8.92 -14.32
CA ASP A 708 28.85 -10.03 -15.09
C ASP A 708 28.03 -9.52 -16.27
N ALA A 709 27.16 -8.52 -16.04
CA ALA A 709 26.38 -7.89 -17.09
C ALA A 709 27.27 -7.25 -18.19
N VAL A 710 28.39 -6.61 -17.82
CA VAL A 710 29.35 -6.05 -18.79
C VAL A 710 29.98 -7.17 -19.62
N ARG A 711 30.51 -8.21 -18.97
CA ARG A 711 31.15 -9.34 -19.66
C ARG A 711 30.18 -10.09 -20.60
N GLU A 712 28.95 -10.29 -20.17
CA GLU A 712 27.90 -10.90 -21.01
C GLU A 712 27.52 -9.98 -22.18
N SER A 713 27.54 -8.66 -21.97
CA SER A 713 27.36 -7.65 -23.03
C SER A 713 28.50 -7.66 -24.03
N GLU A 714 29.76 -7.78 -23.60
CA GLU A 714 30.93 -7.90 -24.47
C GLU A 714 30.82 -9.13 -25.38
N ALA A 715 30.46 -10.29 -24.80
CA ALA A 715 30.26 -11.52 -25.55
C ALA A 715 29.13 -11.38 -26.58
N THR A 716 28.02 -10.76 -26.19
CA THR A 716 26.89 -10.51 -27.10
C THR A 716 27.28 -9.53 -28.20
N PHE A 717 27.94 -8.43 -27.84
CA PHE A 717 28.41 -7.42 -28.79
C PHE A 717 29.31 -8.05 -29.85
N ALA A 718 30.16 -9.02 -29.48
CA ALA A 718 31.07 -9.74 -30.36
C ALA A 718 30.41 -10.75 -31.32
N GLU A 719 29.13 -11.06 -31.19
CA GLU A 719 28.45 -12.04 -32.05
C GLU A 719 27.20 -11.48 -32.72
N ILE A 720 26.48 -10.57 -32.06
CA ILE A 720 25.20 -10.07 -32.54
C ILE A 720 25.33 -9.27 -33.84
N GLU A 721 24.40 -9.49 -34.76
CA GLU A 721 24.30 -8.74 -36.01
C GLU A 721 23.65 -7.37 -35.76
N PHE A 722 24.24 -6.33 -36.37
CA PHE A 722 23.68 -4.98 -36.37
C PHE A 722 22.89 -4.74 -37.66
N THR A 723 21.92 -3.84 -37.54
CA THR A 723 21.10 -3.30 -38.61
C THR A 723 21.24 -1.78 -38.62
N ASP A 724 20.72 -1.12 -39.66
CA ASP A 724 20.71 0.34 -39.76
C ASP A 724 19.85 1.02 -38.67
N SER A 725 19.10 0.24 -37.88
CA SER A 725 18.31 0.68 -36.72
C SER A 725 18.89 0.24 -35.37
N GLY A 726 20.08 -0.37 -35.33
CA GLY A 726 20.68 -0.94 -34.11
C GLY A 726 20.62 -2.47 -34.10
N VAL A 727 20.34 -3.08 -32.95
CA VAL A 727 20.27 -4.56 -32.83
C VAL A 727 18.84 -5.05 -32.71
N ASP A 728 18.53 -6.16 -33.36
CA ASP A 728 17.27 -6.87 -33.14
C ASP A 728 17.45 -7.94 -32.05
N LEU A 729 17.16 -7.56 -30.80
CA LEU A 729 17.25 -8.48 -29.67
C LEU A 729 16.26 -9.65 -29.79
N VAL A 730 15.10 -9.47 -30.42
CA VAL A 730 14.07 -10.51 -30.53
C VAL A 730 14.52 -11.60 -31.49
N ALA A 731 15.08 -11.21 -32.65
CA ALA A 731 15.64 -12.15 -33.61
C ALA A 731 16.78 -13.00 -33.02
N ASN A 732 17.45 -12.51 -31.98
CA ASN A 732 18.56 -13.17 -31.28
C ASN A 732 18.14 -13.90 -30.00
N ALA A 733 16.84 -14.23 -29.83
CA ALA A 733 16.30 -14.89 -28.63
C ALA A 733 16.56 -14.12 -27.31
N MET A 734 16.80 -12.81 -27.41
CA MET A 734 16.96 -11.87 -26.30
C MET A 734 15.72 -10.97 -26.17
N ALA A 735 14.54 -11.54 -26.39
CA ALA A 735 13.30 -10.78 -26.27
C ALA A 735 13.14 -10.23 -24.84
N ARG A 736 12.82 -8.94 -24.74
CA ARG A 736 12.29 -8.37 -23.50
C ARG A 736 10.83 -8.83 -23.34
N PRO A 737 10.31 -8.95 -22.11
CA PRO A 737 8.91 -9.30 -21.89
C PRO A 737 7.98 -8.37 -22.67
N THR A 738 7.09 -8.97 -23.49
CA THR A 738 6.18 -8.23 -24.39
C THR A 738 4.94 -7.71 -23.66
N SER A 739 4.63 -8.31 -22.51
CA SER A 739 3.60 -7.85 -21.59
C SER A 739 4.18 -7.74 -20.18
N THR A 740 3.98 -6.58 -19.57
CA THR A 740 4.34 -6.34 -18.17
C THR A 740 3.10 -5.97 -17.40
N TRP A 741 2.99 -6.51 -16.19
CA TRP A 741 1.90 -6.21 -15.30
C TRP A 741 2.44 -5.87 -13.92
N THR A 742 1.64 -5.10 -13.21
CA THR A 742 1.96 -4.54 -11.91
C THR A 742 0.98 -5.07 -10.89
N TYR A 743 1.47 -5.47 -9.72
CA TYR A 743 0.59 -5.90 -8.63
C TYR A 743 1.17 -5.53 -7.27
N MET A 744 0.26 -5.33 -6.32
CA MET A 744 0.57 -5.18 -4.91
C MET A 744 0.32 -6.51 -4.20
N VAL A 745 1.30 -6.97 -3.43
CA VAL A 745 1.16 -8.15 -2.58
C VAL A 745 0.54 -7.72 -1.25
N HIS A 746 -0.78 -7.64 -1.20
CA HIS A 746 -1.49 -7.21 0.01
C HIS A 746 -1.59 -8.28 1.10
N ASP A 747 -1.38 -9.54 0.76
CA ASP A 747 -1.31 -10.62 1.73
C ASP A 747 -0.55 -11.76 1.06
N ASN A 748 0.69 -12.00 1.50
CA ASN A 748 1.28 -13.32 1.29
C ASN A 748 0.90 -14.15 2.52
N PRO A 749 -0.07 -15.09 2.44
CA PRO A 749 -0.39 -15.98 3.56
C PRO A 749 0.85 -16.78 4.05
N MET A 750 1.92 -16.85 3.23
CA MET A 750 3.21 -17.44 3.57
C MET A 750 4.11 -16.55 4.46
N ALA A 751 3.87 -15.22 4.52
CA ALA A 751 4.66 -14.32 5.36
C ALA A 751 4.38 -14.49 6.87
N ALA A 752 3.33 -15.24 7.23
CA ALA A 752 3.07 -15.70 8.60
C ALA A 752 4.00 -16.88 8.99
N GLY A 753 5.29 -16.81 8.65
CA GLY A 753 6.33 -17.80 8.96
C GLY A 753 6.77 -17.82 10.43
N GLY A 754 5.86 -17.54 11.37
CA GLY A 754 6.12 -17.60 12.82
C GLY A 754 5.73 -18.93 13.48
N ASN A 755 4.81 -19.69 12.89
CA ASN A 755 4.19 -20.85 13.55
C ASN A 755 4.58 -22.23 13.00
N VAL A 756 5.43 -22.30 11.96
CA VAL A 756 5.91 -23.57 11.37
C VAL A 756 6.63 -24.45 12.41
N PHE A 757 7.19 -23.85 13.47
CA PHE A 757 7.92 -24.58 14.52
C PHE A 757 7.04 -25.37 15.51
N SER A 758 5.76 -25.03 15.69
CA SER A 758 4.89 -25.73 16.66
C SER A 758 4.52 -27.14 16.18
N GLY A 759 4.23 -27.29 14.88
CA GLY A 759 3.85 -28.58 14.29
C GLY A 759 4.97 -29.62 14.32
N MET A 760 6.21 -29.18 14.07
CA MET A 760 7.37 -30.06 13.88
C MET A 760 7.90 -30.67 15.20
N MET A 761 7.60 -30.06 16.35
CA MET A 761 7.98 -30.61 17.66
C MET A 761 7.00 -31.67 18.19
N SER A 762 5.79 -31.78 17.62
CA SER A 762 4.84 -32.84 18.02
C SER A 762 5.15 -34.19 17.39
N THR A 763 5.91 -34.22 16.29
CA THR A 763 6.35 -35.44 15.59
C THR A 763 7.60 -36.07 16.21
N PHE A 764 8.32 -35.37 17.11
CA PHE A 764 9.53 -35.87 17.79
C PHE A 764 9.32 -36.15 19.29
N ARG A 765 8.12 -36.58 19.70
CA ARG A 765 7.88 -37.16 21.02
C ARG A 765 7.18 -38.51 20.97
#